data_AF-A0AB34TF77-F1
#
_entry.id   AF-A0AB34TF77-F1
#
_cell.length_a   1.000
_cell.length_b   1.000
_cell.length_c   1.000
_cell.angle_alpha   90.00
_cell.angle_beta   90.00
_cell.angle_gamma   90.00
#
_symmetry.space_group_name_H-M   'P 1'
#
loop_
_entity.id
_entity.type
_entity.pdbx_description
1 polymer ?
#
loop_
_entity_poly.entity_id
_entity_poly.type
_entity_poly.pdbx_seq_one_letter_code
_entity_poly.pdbx_strand_id
1 'polypeptide(L)'
;MSMDLQRFHATFFEESREGLDAMEAGLLALESGQQDAEIINSVFRAAHSIKGGAGTFGFDAIAGLTHVLETLLDELRAGKRALEGHAVDAMLSSVDVLRALLREAEHGQAADPAAVSAVKARLEAVLSGQAAASAPAPAAKVDDTPEAWQIGFTPAPSLFMSGNDPLRIIRELEHLGSLQVAARMERLPGFAQLDPLEAHLAWDLGLVGKVPRSKIEDTFAWVLDDCELDIRPAAPPSLATQAPAAPPAPAAAVAPPTAAAPAANGGNSQEAETSIRVSVDKVDALINLVGELVITQAMLKQVSHALDPVHAESLFAGLDQLERNTRDLQEAVIGVRMLPVDAVFRRFPRLVRDLSSRLGKQVRLRTVGEGTELDKGLIEKIADPLVHLVRNSIDHGLEMPDVRRGAGKDETGTITLAASHQGGHIVIEVSDDGRGLDRAKILAKATERGLAVPDNPTDSQVWDLIFQPGFSTADAVTDLSGRGVGMDVVRRNIQALGGEVQIESSLGAGTRTLIRLPLTLAILDGMTVAVAGETLILPLAYVLEALQPQAEDIRSMAGEGRVLRVRGEYLPILSLSEYYGYGNRAPGSESLVVVVEGDGQKIALEVDELVGQQQVVVKNIENNYRRIGGVSGATILGDGRVALIVDIGGLVRSLRVPQAA
;
A
#
# COMPACT_ATOMS: atom_id res chain seq x y z
N MET A 1 15.19 -5.57 26.01
CA MET A 1 15.90 -5.98 24.78
C MET A 1 14.99 -6.55 23.70
N SER A 2 13.84 -7.19 23.98
CA SER A 2 12.95 -7.68 22.90
C SER A 2 12.23 -6.57 22.12
N MET A 3 11.93 -5.43 22.76
CA MET A 3 11.29 -4.28 22.11
C MET A 3 12.18 -3.59 21.05
N ASP A 4 13.52 -3.61 21.21
CA ASP A 4 14.43 -3.02 20.22
C ASP A 4 14.49 -3.88 18.96
N LEU A 5 14.67 -5.20 19.11
CA LEU A 5 14.77 -6.11 17.96
C LEU A 5 13.47 -6.16 17.13
N GLN A 6 12.30 -6.11 17.78
CA GLN A 6 11.00 -6.01 17.09
C GLN A 6 10.87 -4.71 16.29
N ARG A 7 11.41 -3.60 16.80
CA ARG A 7 11.39 -2.31 16.11
C ARG A 7 12.34 -2.29 14.91
N PHE A 8 13.52 -2.91 15.02
CA PHE A 8 14.45 -3.09 13.90
C PHE A 8 13.90 -4.03 12.82
N HIS A 9 13.20 -5.10 13.21
CA HIS A 9 12.49 -5.97 12.27
C HIS A 9 11.39 -5.20 11.51
N ALA A 10 10.57 -4.42 12.21
CA ALA A 10 9.51 -3.63 11.57
C ALA A 10 10.07 -2.64 10.53
N THR A 11 11.14 -1.92 10.88
CA THR A 11 11.82 -1.02 9.94
C THR A 11 12.40 -1.78 8.75
N PHE A 12 13.04 -2.93 8.98
CA PHE A 12 13.57 -3.76 7.90
C PHE A 12 12.49 -4.25 6.92
N PHE A 13 11.34 -4.71 7.43
CA PHE A 13 10.25 -5.17 6.57
C PHE A 13 9.63 -4.02 5.77
N GLU A 14 9.51 -2.83 6.37
CA GLU A 14 9.04 -1.63 5.69
C GLU A 14 10.02 -1.18 4.59
N GLU A 15 11.30 -1.06 4.90
CA GLU A 15 12.35 -0.70 3.93
C GLU A 15 12.51 -1.74 2.82
N SER A 16 12.36 -3.03 3.15
CA SER A 16 12.39 -4.10 2.15
C SER A 16 11.18 -4.04 1.22
N ARG A 17 9.99 -3.69 1.73
CA ARG A 17 8.79 -3.50 0.89
C ARG A 17 8.97 -2.30 -0.05
N GLU A 18 9.47 -1.18 0.45
CA GLU A 18 9.81 -0.01 -0.37
C GLU A 18 10.86 -0.35 -1.44
N GLY A 19 11.90 -1.10 -1.06
CA GLY A 19 12.93 -1.57 -1.98
C GLY A 19 12.37 -2.49 -3.07
N LEU A 20 11.49 -3.44 -2.72
CA LEU A 20 10.85 -4.33 -3.70
C LEU A 20 9.94 -3.55 -4.66
N ASP A 21 9.21 -2.55 -4.16
CA ASP A 21 8.36 -1.69 -4.99
C ASP A 21 9.20 -0.82 -5.97
N ALA A 22 10.32 -0.27 -5.50
CA ALA A 22 11.27 0.46 -6.34
C ALA A 22 11.91 -0.44 -7.40
N MET A 23 12.28 -1.66 -7.01
CA MET A 23 12.87 -2.65 -7.91
C MET A 23 11.88 -3.09 -8.99
N GLU A 24 10.63 -3.35 -8.65
CA GLU A 24 9.56 -3.67 -9.59
C GLU A 24 9.32 -2.54 -10.61
N ALA A 25 9.17 -1.30 -10.12
CA ALA A 25 8.96 -0.14 -10.98
C ALA A 25 10.13 0.06 -11.96
N GLY A 26 11.37 -0.06 -11.48
CA GLY A 26 12.55 0.06 -12.33
C GLY A 26 12.67 -1.05 -13.38
N LEU A 27 12.35 -2.30 -13.02
CA LEU A 27 12.36 -3.42 -13.98
C LEU A 27 11.30 -3.26 -15.08
N LEU A 28 10.10 -2.75 -14.75
CA LEU A 28 9.05 -2.45 -15.72
C LEU A 28 9.45 -1.30 -16.65
N ALA A 29 10.12 -0.27 -16.13
CA ALA A 29 10.63 0.83 -16.95
C ALA A 29 11.70 0.34 -17.94
N LEU A 30 12.63 -0.51 -17.50
CA LEU A 30 13.67 -1.10 -18.35
C LEU A 30 13.08 -1.94 -19.51
N GLU A 31 11.95 -2.61 -19.28
CA GLU A 31 11.23 -3.36 -20.32
C GLU A 31 10.62 -2.45 -21.40
N SER A 32 10.11 -1.30 -21.00
CA SER A 32 9.44 -0.34 -21.90
C SER A 32 10.38 0.35 -22.90
N GLY A 33 11.67 0.00 -22.90
CA GLY A 33 12.69 0.54 -23.79
C GLY A 33 13.49 1.71 -23.20
N GLN A 34 13.19 2.12 -21.96
CA GLN A 34 13.99 3.09 -21.22
C GLN A 34 15.20 2.39 -20.59
N GLN A 35 16.21 2.07 -21.41
CA GLN A 35 17.49 1.54 -20.92
C GLN A 35 18.38 2.67 -20.38
N ASP A 36 18.00 3.21 -19.22
CA ASP A 36 18.78 4.20 -18.50
C ASP A 36 19.67 3.53 -17.44
N ALA A 37 20.95 3.90 -17.41
CA ALA A 37 21.90 3.44 -16.40
C ALA A 37 21.49 3.85 -14.98
N GLU A 38 20.76 4.96 -14.81
CA GLU A 38 20.23 5.37 -13.51
C GLU A 38 19.17 4.39 -12.98
N ILE A 39 18.29 3.88 -13.86
CA ILE A 39 17.26 2.92 -13.47
C ILE A 39 17.90 1.60 -13.03
N ILE A 40 18.89 1.08 -13.78
CA ILE A 40 19.64 -0.14 -13.40
C ILE A 40 20.33 0.05 -12.04
N ASN A 41 20.94 1.22 -11.81
CA ASN A 41 21.60 1.52 -10.54
C ASN A 41 20.61 1.60 -9.36
N SER A 42 19.41 2.14 -9.58
CA SER A 42 18.36 2.20 -8.57
C SER A 42 17.87 0.79 -8.17
N VAL A 43 17.57 -0.05 -9.17
CA VAL A 43 17.16 -1.45 -8.99
C VAL A 43 18.26 -2.25 -8.26
N PHE A 44 19.54 -2.04 -8.62
CA PHE A 44 20.67 -2.66 -7.93
C PHE A 44 20.78 -2.24 -6.47
N ARG A 45 20.64 -0.94 -6.15
CA ARG A 45 20.69 -0.45 -4.77
C ARG A 45 19.59 -1.05 -3.90
N ALA A 46 18.39 -1.18 -4.45
CA ALA A 46 17.26 -1.83 -3.76
C ALA A 46 17.58 -3.30 -3.44
N ALA A 47 18.07 -4.08 -4.41
CA ALA A 47 18.48 -5.46 -4.20
C ALA A 47 19.61 -5.57 -3.17
N HIS A 48 20.64 -4.74 -3.28
CA HIS A 48 21.79 -4.75 -2.35
C HIS A 48 21.37 -4.44 -0.91
N SER A 49 20.47 -3.47 -0.72
CA SER A 49 19.94 -3.10 0.60
C SER A 49 19.10 -4.24 1.21
N ILE A 50 18.22 -4.87 0.42
CA ILE A 50 17.42 -6.02 0.87
C ILE A 50 18.31 -7.20 1.26
N LYS A 51 19.36 -7.50 0.47
CA LYS A 51 20.35 -8.54 0.82
C LYS A 51 21.05 -8.24 2.14
N GLY A 52 21.52 -7.00 2.32
CA GLY A 52 22.22 -6.57 3.54
C GLY A 52 21.36 -6.66 4.79
N GLY A 53 20.10 -6.20 4.70
CA GLY A 53 19.13 -6.34 5.79
C GLY A 53 18.77 -7.80 6.07
N ALA A 54 18.46 -8.58 5.02
CA ALA A 54 18.12 -9.99 5.18
C ALA A 54 19.24 -10.82 5.80
N GLY A 55 20.50 -10.56 5.44
CA GLY A 55 21.67 -11.20 6.04
C GLY A 55 21.86 -10.81 7.51
N THR A 56 21.54 -9.56 7.87
CA THR A 56 21.64 -9.04 9.25
C THR A 56 20.62 -9.69 10.19
N PHE A 57 19.42 -10.00 9.69
CA PHE A 57 18.33 -10.59 10.48
C PHE A 57 18.19 -12.12 10.32
N GLY A 58 19.10 -12.78 9.58
CA GLY A 58 19.12 -14.24 9.43
C GLY A 58 18.05 -14.81 8.50
N PHE A 59 17.56 -14.03 7.53
CA PHE A 59 16.59 -14.49 6.53
C PHE A 59 17.31 -15.08 5.31
N ASP A 60 17.89 -16.27 5.47
CA ASP A 60 18.77 -16.90 4.47
C ASP A 60 18.14 -17.09 3.09
N ALA A 61 16.85 -17.42 3.03
CA ALA A 61 16.13 -17.57 1.77
C ALA A 61 16.02 -16.25 1.00
N ILE A 62 15.80 -15.13 1.72
CA ILE A 62 15.72 -13.78 1.15
C ILE A 62 17.12 -13.34 0.70
N ALA A 63 18.13 -13.51 1.55
CA ALA A 63 19.51 -13.16 1.23
C ALA A 63 20.04 -13.95 0.02
N GLY A 64 19.77 -15.26 -0.02
CA GLY A 64 20.21 -16.14 -1.11
C GLY A 64 19.57 -15.81 -2.45
N LEU A 65 18.26 -15.56 -2.50
CA LEU A 65 17.59 -15.17 -3.75
C LEU A 65 18.01 -13.77 -4.22
N THR A 66 18.16 -12.83 -3.29
CA THR A 66 18.58 -11.45 -3.60
C THR A 66 20.03 -11.38 -4.09
N HIS A 67 20.91 -12.26 -3.61
CA HIS A 67 22.27 -12.39 -4.12
C HIS A 67 22.27 -12.75 -5.61
N VAL A 68 21.54 -13.79 -6.02
CA VAL A 68 21.47 -14.20 -7.44
C VAL A 68 20.95 -13.06 -8.32
N LEU A 69 19.94 -12.33 -7.83
CA LEU A 69 19.40 -11.15 -8.49
C LEU A 69 20.43 -10.01 -8.62
N GLU A 70 21.19 -9.73 -7.55
CA GLU A 70 22.24 -8.72 -7.53
C GLU A 70 23.39 -9.05 -8.50
N THR A 71 23.80 -10.32 -8.60
CA THR A 71 24.81 -10.77 -9.56
C THR A 71 24.34 -10.52 -11.01
N LEU A 72 23.07 -10.80 -11.31
CA LEU A 72 22.50 -10.56 -12.64
C LEU A 72 22.44 -9.06 -12.97
N LEU A 73 22.05 -8.24 -11.99
CA LEU A 73 22.02 -6.78 -12.13
C LEU A 73 23.43 -6.19 -12.27
N ASP A 74 24.44 -6.76 -11.63
CA ASP A 74 25.84 -6.31 -11.76
C ASP A 74 26.41 -6.59 -13.16
N GLU A 75 26.09 -7.74 -13.77
CA GLU A 75 26.47 -8.02 -15.17
C GLU A 75 25.83 -7.06 -16.17
N LEU A 76 24.54 -6.73 -15.95
CA LEU A 76 23.82 -5.74 -16.74
C LEU A 76 24.41 -4.34 -16.56
N ARG A 77 24.71 -3.94 -15.32
CA ARG A 77 25.34 -2.65 -15.00
C ARG A 77 26.73 -2.50 -15.60
N ALA A 78 27.52 -3.58 -15.60
CA ALA A 78 28.86 -3.60 -16.17
C ALA A 78 28.87 -3.68 -17.71
N GLY A 79 27.70 -3.73 -18.37
CA GLY A 79 27.58 -3.88 -19.82
C GLY A 79 28.08 -5.23 -20.35
N LYS A 80 28.26 -6.22 -19.46
CA LYS A 80 28.71 -7.58 -19.81
C LYS A 80 27.59 -8.42 -20.41
N ARG A 81 26.33 -7.98 -20.26
CA ARG A 81 25.12 -8.65 -20.72
C ARG A 81 24.12 -7.64 -21.29
N ALA A 82 23.42 -8.02 -22.36
CA ALA A 82 22.31 -7.24 -22.90
C ALA A 82 21.01 -7.56 -22.15
N LEU A 83 20.15 -6.56 -21.99
CA LEU A 83 18.85 -6.75 -21.36
C LEU A 83 17.89 -7.45 -22.35
N GLU A 84 17.65 -8.74 -22.12
CA GLU A 84 16.69 -9.53 -22.88
C GLU A 84 15.36 -9.68 -22.10
N GLY A 85 14.21 -9.72 -22.81
CA GLY A 85 12.90 -9.77 -22.16
C GLY A 85 12.73 -10.97 -21.20
N HIS A 86 13.33 -12.11 -21.54
CA HIS A 86 13.28 -13.30 -20.70
C HIS A 86 14.04 -13.15 -19.36
N ALA A 87 15.03 -12.24 -19.30
CA ALA A 87 15.77 -11.90 -18.09
C ALA A 87 14.97 -10.95 -17.20
N VAL A 88 14.29 -9.95 -17.79
CA VAL A 88 13.37 -9.06 -17.06
C VAL A 88 12.26 -9.86 -16.39
N ASP A 89 11.69 -10.84 -17.09
CA ASP A 89 10.64 -11.70 -16.53
C ASP A 89 11.10 -12.53 -15.35
N ALA A 90 12.33 -13.04 -15.42
CA ALA A 90 12.94 -13.78 -14.32
C ALA A 90 13.17 -12.87 -13.11
N MET A 91 13.63 -11.64 -13.34
CA MET A 91 13.81 -10.63 -12.29
C MET A 91 12.48 -10.22 -11.65
N LEU A 92 11.43 -9.94 -12.43
CA LEU A 92 10.10 -9.64 -11.91
C LEU A 92 9.50 -10.80 -11.11
N SER A 93 9.65 -12.05 -11.61
CA SER A 93 9.22 -13.24 -10.86
C SER A 93 9.97 -13.39 -9.52
N SER A 94 11.21 -12.93 -9.45
CA SER A 94 11.99 -12.93 -8.19
C SER A 94 11.49 -11.92 -7.17
N VAL A 95 10.99 -10.76 -7.63
CA VAL A 95 10.34 -9.77 -6.74
C VAL A 95 9.13 -10.39 -6.04
N ASP A 96 8.33 -11.20 -6.73
CA ASP A 96 7.18 -11.89 -6.12
C ASP A 96 7.56 -12.87 -5.04
N VAL A 97 8.56 -13.70 -5.35
CA VAL A 97 9.05 -14.70 -4.41
C VAL A 97 9.65 -14.01 -3.21
N LEU A 98 10.39 -12.90 -3.39
CA LEU A 98 10.90 -12.08 -2.29
C LEU A 98 9.76 -11.48 -1.44
N ARG A 99 8.66 -11.01 -2.06
CA ARG A 99 7.45 -10.56 -1.33
C ARG A 99 6.78 -11.68 -0.55
N ALA A 100 6.79 -12.91 -1.08
CA ALA A 100 6.25 -14.07 -0.39
C ALA A 100 7.15 -14.47 0.80
N LEU A 101 8.46 -14.49 0.61
CA LEU A 101 9.44 -14.80 1.66
C LEU A 101 9.46 -13.73 2.77
N LEU A 102 9.30 -12.44 2.43
CA LEU A 102 9.12 -11.39 3.45
C LEU A 102 7.84 -11.58 4.26
N ARG A 103 6.73 -11.99 3.62
CA ARG A 103 5.48 -12.31 4.33
C ARG A 103 5.62 -13.54 5.23
N GLU A 104 6.38 -14.55 4.80
CA GLU A 104 6.75 -15.69 5.63
C GLU A 104 7.53 -15.25 6.88
N ALA A 105 8.56 -14.42 6.68
CA ALA A 105 9.40 -13.89 7.74
C ALA A 105 8.65 -12.99 8.74
N GLU A 106 7.68 -12.19 8.26
CA GLU A 106 6.93 -11.22 9.07
C GLU A 106 5.70 -11.84 9.75
N HIS A 107 4.98 -12.73 9.06
CA HIS A 107 3.65 -13.23 9.48
C HIS A 107 3.58 -14.76 9.60
N GLY A 108 4.65 -15.50 9.32
CA GLY A 108 4.68 -16.97 9.35
C GLY A 108 3.88 -17.65 8.23
N GLN A 109 3.48 -16.92 7.19
CA GLN A 109 2.80 -17.48 6.02
C GLN A 109 3.83 -18.13 5.09
N ALA A 110 3.94 -19.46 5.11
CA ALA A 110 4.93 -20.20 4.31
C ALA A 110 4.85 -19.85 2.82
N ALA A 111 5.98 -19.42 2.25
CA ALA A 111 6.13 -19.30 0.81
C ALA A 111 6.18 -20.69 0.17
N ASP A 112 5.74 -20.81 -1.08
CA ASP A 112 5.83 -22.07 -1.83
C ASP A 112 7.30 -22.42 -2.13
N PRO A 113 7.88 -23.48 -1.54
CA PRO A 113 9.28 -23.84 -1.77
C PRO A 113 9.57 -24.19 -3.24
N ALA A 114 8.57 -24.70 -3.97
CA ALA A 114 8.72 -25.01 -5.38
C ALA A 114 8.84 -23.74 -6.23
N ALA A 115 8.06 -22.70 -5.90
CA ALA A 115 8.16 -21.39 -6.55
C ALA A 115 9.51 -20.72 -6.29
N VAL A 116 10.03 -20.79 -5.06
CA VAL A 116 11.36 -20.27 -4.69
C VAL A 116 12.46 -20.95 -5.51
N SER A 117 12.45 -22.28 -5.57
CA SER A 117 13.44 -23.05 -6.31
C SER A 117 13.34 -22.81 -7.82
N ALA A 118 12.13 -22.75 -8.39
CA ALA A 118 11.92 -22.52 -9.81
C ALA A 118 12.43 -21.15 -10.26
N VAL A 119 12.16 -20.09 -9.50
CA VAL A 119 12.62 -18.74 -9.82
C VAL A 119 14.14 -18.61 -9.67
N LYS A 120 14.71 -19.20 -8.62
CA LYS A 120 16.18 -19.24 -8.45
C LYS A 120 16.87 -19.94 -9.62
N ALA A 121 16.36 -21.10 -10.03
CA ALA A 121 16.88 -21.84 -11.19
C ALA A 121 16.73 -21.03 -12.49
N ARG A 122 15.64 -20.29 -12.66
CA ARG A 122 15.44 -19.41 -13.82
C ARG A 122 16.45 -18.26 -13.86
N LEU A 123 16.75 -17.63 -12.71
CA LEU A 123 17.78 -16.58 -12.63
C LEU A 123 19.19 -17.14 -12.90
N GLU A 124 19.52 -18.32 -12.36
CA GLU A 124 20.81 -19.00 -12.60
C GLU A 124 20.96 -19.45 -14.07
N ALA A 125 19.87 -19.88 -14.71
CA ALA A 125 19.85 -20.20 -16.14
C ALA A 125 20.14 -18.95 -16.99
N VAL A 126 19.55 -17.80 -16.64
CA VAL A 126 19.84 -16.52 -17.28
C VAL A 126 21.32 -16.15 -17.09
N LEU A 127 21.84 -16.23 -15.86
CA LEU A 127 23.24 -15.95 -15.54
C LEU A 127 24.22 -16.86 -16.31
N SER A 128 23.93 -18.15 -16.41
CA SER A 128 24.78 -19.10 -17.15
C SER A 128 24.67 -18.99 -18.68
N GLY A 129 23.77 -18.14 -19.20
CA GLY A 129 23.54 -18.00 -20.64
C GLY A 129 22.88 -19.22 -21.28
N GLN A 130 22.32 -20.12 -20.47
CA GLN A 130 21.58 -21.29 -20.94
C GLN A 130 20.09 -20.96 -20.91
N ALA A 131 19.49 -20.82 -22.09
CA ALA A 131 18.03 -20.73 -22.20
C ALA A 131 17.42 -21.95 -21.50
N ALA A 132 16.59 -21.71 -20.48
CA ALA A 132 15.99 -22.74 -19.66
C ALA A 132 15.16 -23.72 -20.51
N ALA A 133 15.71 -24.89 -20.79
CA ALA A 133 14.94 -26.07 -21.15
C ALA A 133 14.40 -26.71 -19.87
N SER A 134 13.11 -27.03 -19.87
CA SER A 134 12.39 -27.68 -18.78
C SER A 134 13.08 -28.96 -18.26
N ALA A 135 13.03 -29.15 -16.94
CA ALA A 135 13.63 -30.19 -16.10
C ALA A 135 13.68 -31.63 -16.67
N PRO A 136 14.66 -32.45 -16.22
CA PRO A 136 14.36 -33.39 -15.13
C PRO A 136 15.47 -33.56 -14.04
N ALA A 137 15.08 -34.29 -12.99
CA ALA A 137 15.62 -34.51 -11.62
C ALA A 137 17.12 -34.90 -11.43
N PRO A 138 17.68 -34.77 -10.20
CA PRO A 138 19.12 -34.73 -9.96
C PRO A 138 19.77 -36.09 -9.67
N ALA A 139 21.08 -36.20 -9.96
CA ALA A 139 21.96 -37.26 -9.48
C ALA A 139 23.16 -36.66 -8.72
N ALA A 140 23.45 -37.25 -7.56
CA ALA A 140 24.47 -36.83 -6.59
C ALA A 140 25.91 -37.18 -7.03
N LYS A 141 26.90 -36.42 -6.52
CA LYS A 141 28.34 -36.76 -6.57
C LYS A 141 28.88 -37.04 -5.17
N VAL A 142 29.88 -37.95 -5.10
CA VAL A 142 30.49 -38.55 -3.91
C VAL A 142 31.71 -37.75 -3.46
N ASP A 143 31.83 -37.49 -2.15
CA ASP A 143 32.94 -36.76 -1.49
C ASP A 143 34.08 -37.70 -1.02
N ASP A 144 35.33 -37.27 -1.23
CA ASP A 144 36.54 -37.81 -0.62
C ASP A 144 37.04 -36.81 0.44
N THR A 145 36.51 -36.92 1.66
CA THR A 145 36.82 -35.99 2.76
C THR A 145 37.96 -36.51 3.65
N PRO A 146 39.03 -35.72 3.91
CA PRO A 146 40.12 -36.10 4.81
C PRO A 146 39.66 -36.44 6.23
N GLU A 147 40.38 -37.33 6.91
CA GLU A 147 40.01 -37.81 8.26
C GLU A 147 40.48 -36.91 9.42
N ALA A 148 41.41 -35.99 9.17
CA ALA A 148 41.82 -34.97 10.14
C ALA A 148 42.39 -33.72 9.45
N TRP A 149 42.40 -32.62 10.20
CA TRP A 149 42.87 -31.29 9.78
C TRP A 149 43.78 -30.66 10.83
N GLN A 150 44.82 -29.98 10.36
CA GLN A 150 45.66 -29.06 11.14
C GLN A 150 45.28 -27.63 10.73
N ILE A 151 44.95 -26.80 11.71
CA ILE A 151 44.48 -25.43 11.50
C ILE A 151 45.37 -24.48 12.31
N GLY A 152 46.10 -23.60 11.64
CA GLY A 152 46.80 -22.48 12.26
C GLY A 152 45.91 -21.25 12.24
N PHE A 153 45.61 -20.69 13.42
CA PHE A 153 44.75 -19.51 13.57
C PHE A 153 45.51 -18.39 14.30
N THR A 154 45.73 -17.28 13.61
CA THR A 154 46.41 -16.10 14.16
C THR A 154 45.51 -14.88 13.97
N PRO A 155 44.78 -14.42 15.01
CA PRO A 155 44.04 -13.16 14.92
C PRO A 155 44.93 -11.96 14.62
N ALA A 156 44.39 -11.01 13.86
CA ALA A 156 44.92 -9.65 13.83
C ALA A 156 44.73 -8.97 15.20
N PRO A 157 45.61 -8.05 15.61
CA PRO A 157 45.47 -7.34 16.88
C PRO A 157 44.10 -6.66 17.06
N SER A 158 43.48 -6.19 15.98
CA SER A 158 42.19 -5.52 15.98
C SER A 158 40.96 -6.42 16.19
N LEU A 159 41.11 -7.74 16.25
CA LEU A 159 39.98 -8.68 16.24
C LEU A 159 38.94 -8.41 17.36
N PHE A 160 39.38 -8.03 18.56
CA PHE A 160 38.44 -7.73 19.65
C PHE A 160 37.64 -6.44 19.42
N MET A 161 38.17 -5.51 18.61
CA MET A 161 37.50 -4.24 18.28
C MET A 161 36.35 -4.43 17.30
N SER A 162 36.37 -5.49 16.50
CA SER A 162 35.23 -5.91 15.68
C SER A 162 34.22 -6.77 16.47
N GLY A 163 34.41 -6.94 17.78
CA GLY A 163 33.48 -7.68 18.67
C GLY A 163 33.60 -9.20 18.56
N ASN A 164 34.63 -9.70 17.87
CA ASN A 164 34.86 -11.12 17.64
C ASN A 164 35.64 -11.76 18.81
N ASP A 165 35.26 -12.99 19.17
CA ASP A 165 35.90 -13.76 20.26
C ASP A 165 36.51 -15.07 19.71
N PRO A 166 37.86 -15.18 19.64
CA PRO A 166 38.58 -16.40 19.26
C PRO A 166 38.10 -17.66 19.96
N LEU A 167 37.70 -17.58 21.23
CA LEU A 167 37.27 -18.76 21.99
C LEU A 167 35.92 -19.29 21.49
N ARG A 168 35.05 -18.43 20.95
CA ARG A 168 33.80 -18.89 20.33
C ARG A 168 34.08 -19.68 19.06
N ILE A 169 35.00 -19.20 18.24
CA ILE A 169 35.40 -19.87 16.99
C ILE A 169 36.03 -21.24 17.29
N ILE A 170 36.90 -21.31 18.30
CA ILE A 170 37.51 -22.59 18.74
C ILE A 170 36.43 -23.56 19.26
N ARG A 171 35.42 -23.08 19.99
CA ARG A 171 34.30 -23.91 20.44
C ARG A 171 33.43 -24.40 19.29
N GLU A 172 33.18 -23.60 18.27
CA GLU A 172 32.43 -24.04 17.09
C GLU A 172 33.18 -25.17 16.36
N LEU A 173 34.52 -25.10 16.29
CA LEU A 173 35.32 -26.21 15.76
C LEU A 173 35.24 -27.49 16.61
N GLU A 174 35.13 -27.39 17.95
CA GLU A 174 34.89 -28.54 18.84
C GLU A 174 33.56 -29.25 18.53
N HIS A 175 32.55 -28.55 18.00
CA HIS A 175 31.28 -29.16 17.60
C HIS A 175 31.38 -29.96 16.29
N LEU A 176 32.36 -29.65 15.44
CA LEU A 176 32.58 -30.33 14.16
C LEU A 176 33.36 -31.64 14.32
N GLY A 177 34.12 -31.82 15.40
CA GLY A 177 34.93 -33.01 15.64
C GLY A 177 35.81 -32.89 16.88
N SER A 178 36.57 -33.95 17.18
CA SER A 178 37.46 -33.94 18.34
C SER A 178 38.61 -32.95 18.10
N LEU A 179 38.66 -31.88 18.91
CA LEU A 179 39.64 -30.80 18.75
C LEU A 179 40.75 -30.87 19.80
N GLN A 180 41.99 -30.70 19.35
CA GLN A 180 43.16 -30.44 20.19
C GLN A 180 43.57 -28.98 20.03
N VAL A 181 43.84 -28.28 21.13
CA VAL A 181 44.11 -26.84 21.13
C VAL A 181 45.44 -26.56 21.81
N ALA A 182 46.34 -25.86 21.11
CA ALA A 182 47.59 -25.35 21.66
C ALA A 182 47.67 -23.83 21.41
N ALA A 183 47.90 -23.04 22.48
CA ALA A 183 48.06 -21.60 22.36
C ALA A 183 49.52 -21.22 22.10
N ARG A 184 49.73 -20.35 21.11
CA ARG A 184 50.99 -19.71 20.73
C ARG A 184 51.08 -18.33 21.40
N MET A 185 52.08 -18.15 22.26
CA MET A 185 52.23 -16.97 23.13
C MET A 185 53.40 -16.05 22.72
N GLU A 186 54.02 -16.29 21.56
CA GLU A 186 55.23 -15.59 21.11
C GLU A 186 54.99 -14.09 20.86
N ARG A 187 53.75 -13.71 20.57
CA ARG A 187 53.33 -12.32 20.36
C ARG A 187 52.89 -11.62 21.65
N LEU A 188 52.87 -12.30 22.80
CA LEU A 188 52.41 -11.72 24.06
C LEU A 188 53.46 -10.71 24.59
N PRO A 189 53.16 -9.40 24.64
CA PRO A 189 54.09 -8.42 25.15
C PRO A 189 54.26 -8.55 26.68
N GLY A 190 55.33 -7.97 27.22
CA GLY A 190 55.50 -7.86 28.67
C GLY A 190 54.36 -7.07 29.32
N PHE A 191 54.01 -7.39 30.58
CA PHE A 191 52.81 -6.88 31.25
C PHE A 191 52.63 -5.35 31.18
N ALA A 192 53.72 -4.58 31.25
CA ALA A 192 53.66 -3.11 31.18
C ALA A 192 53.30 -2.56 29.79
N GLN A 193 53.39 -3.37 28.74
CA GLN A 193 53.13 -3.03 27.34
C GLN A 193 51.92 -3.80 26.77
N LEU A 194 51.21 -4.54 27.63
CA LEU A 194 50.04 -5.32 27.23
C LEU A 194 48.83 -4.39 27.07
N ASP A 195 48.35 -4.26 25.83
CA ASP A 195 47.04 -3.66 25.56
C ASP A 195 45.95 -4.73 25.67
N PRO A 196 45.00 -4.61 26.63
CA PRO A 196 43.92 -5.58 26.80
C PRO A 196 42.88 -5.55 25.68
N LEU A 197 42.91 -4.55 24.79
CA LEU A 197 42.00 -4.42 23.66
C LEU A 197 42.51 -5.09 22.39
N GLU A 198 43.75 -5.59 22.39
CA GLU A 198 44.35 -6.26 21.23
C GLU A 198 44.48 -7.78 21.40
N ALA A 199 44.31 -8.52 20.31
CA ALA A 199 44.46 -9.97 20.27
C ALA A 199 45.94 -10.37 20.09
N HIS A 200 46.59 -10.75 21.19
CA HIS A 200 48.02 -11.14 21.19
C HIS A 200 48.25 -12.65 21.04
N LEU A 201 47.28 -13.49 21.36
CA LEU A 201 47.44 -14.95 21.29
C LEU A 201 47.15 -15.48 19.88
N ALA A 202 47.81 -16.57 19.52
CA ALA A 202 47.48 -17.37 18.34
C ALA A 202 47.26 -18.82 18.77
N TRP A 203 46.74 -19.67 17.89
CA TRP A 203 46.47 -21.07 18.19
C TRP A 203 46.90 -21.99 17.05
N ASP A 204 47.31 -23.18 17.44
CA ASP A 204 47.42 -24.36 16.58
C ASP A 204 46.35 -25.35 17.01
N LEU A 205 45.49 -25.73 16.08
CA LEU A 205 44.30 -26.52 16.33
C LEU A 205 44.35 -27.81 15.49
N GLY A 206 44.18 -28.96 16.13
CA GLY A 206 44.10 -30.26 15.45
C GLY A 206 42.67 -30.81 15.52
N LEU A 207 41.96 -30.83 14.39
CA LEU A 207 40.57 -31.29 14.30
C LEU A 207 40.52 -32.69 13.70
N VAL A 208 40.05 -33.68 14.47
CA VAL A 208 39.91 -35.08 14.02
C VAL A 208 38.44 -35.36 13.69
N GLY A 209 38.18 -35.74 12.43
CA GLY A 209 36.84 -36.02 11.91
C GLY A 209 36.77 -35.86 10.38
N LYS A 210 35.85 -36.59 9.73
CA LYS A 210 35.54 -36.43 8.29
C LYS A 210 34.71 -35.16 8.08
N VAL A 211 35.36 -34.00 8.20
CA VAL A 211 34.73 -32.68 8.06
C VAL A 211 35.13 -32.08 6.71
N PRO A 212 34.18 -31.68 5.85
CA PRO A 212 34.48 -30.97 4.61
C PRO A 212 35.21 -29.66 4.91
N ARG A 213 36.22 -29.31 4.09
CA ARG A 213 36.99 -28.08 4.26
C ARG A 213 36.11 -26.82 4.33
N SER A 214 35.05 -26.78 3.52
CA SER A 214 34.11 -25.66 3.50
C SER A 214 33.42 -25.44 4.86
N LYS A 215 33.14 -26.49 5.62
CA LYS A 215 32.55 -26.36 6.97
C LYS A 215 33.51 -25.78 7.99
N ILE A 216 34.81 -26.05 7.83
CA ILE A 216 35.85 -25.43 8.65
C ILE A 216 35.96 -23.96 8.26
N GLU A 217 36.02 -23.64 6.96
CA GLU A 217 36.08 -22.26 6.45
C GLU A 217 34.85 -21.43 6.85
N ASP A 218 33.64 -22.01 6.82
CA ASP A 218 32.39 -21.39 7.28
C ASP A 218 32.50 -20.92 8.75
N THR A 219 33.27 -21.66 9.59
CA THR A 219 33.45 -21.32 11.01
C THR A 219 34.30 -20.05 11.18
N PHE A 220 35.14 -19.73 10.19
CA PHE A 220 35.99 -18.54 10.16
C PHE A 220 35.49 -17.44 9.22
N ALA A 221 34.39 -17.67 8.47
CA ALA A 221 33.92 -16.78 7.40
C ALA A 221 33.71 -15.32 7.83
N TRP A 222 33.43 -15.10 9.11
CA TRP A 222 33.17 -13.80 9.72
C TRP A 222 34.43 -13.06 10.18
N VAL A 223 35.60 -13.71 10.12
CA VAL A 223 36.90 -13.16 10.57
C VAL A 223 38.03 -13.33 9.56
N LEU A 224 37.74 -13.79 8.33
CA LEU A 224 38.75 -14.03 7.30
C LEU A 224 39.58 -12.78 6.96
N ASP A 225 38.98 -11.60 7.07
CA ASP A 225 39.65 -10.32 6.84
C ASP A 225 40.45 -9.82 8.05
N ASP A 226 40.24 -10.41 9.24
CA ASP A 226 40.83 -10.04 10.53
C ASP A 226 41.69 -11.17 11.16
N CYS A 227 42.10 -12.17 10.38
CA CYS A 227 43.00 -13.23 10.85
C CYS A 227 43.83 -13.85 9.73
N GLU A 228 44.97 -14.42 10.09
CA GLU A 228 45.69 -15.35 9.23
C GLU A 228 45.25 -16.78 9.56
N LEU A 229 44.76 -17.49 8.55
CA LEU A 229 44.21 -18.84 8.67
C LEU A 229 44.92 -19.80 7.70
N ASP A 230 45.47 -20.90 8.23
CA ASP A 230 46.13 -21.95 7.45
C ASP A 230 45.49 -23.31 7.77
N ILE A 231 44.82 -23.93 6.79
CA ILE A 231 44.11 -25.21 6.94
C ILE A 231 44.75 -26.27 6.05
N ARG A 232 45.28 -27.34 6.67
CA ARG A 232 45.97 -28.44 5.97
C ARG A 232 45.41 -29.80 6.39
N PRO A 233 45.21 -30.75 5.46
CA PRO A 233 44.81 -32.10 5.83
C PRO A 233 45.95 -32.81 6.58
N ALA A 234 45.61 -33.63 7.58
CA ALA A 234 46.55 -34.39 8.40
C ALA A 234 46.13 -35.87 8.49
N ALA A 235 47.09 -36.78 8.64
CA ALA A 235 46.83 -38.19 8.95
C ALA A 235 46.80 -38.39 10.47
N PRO A 236 45.83 -39.12 11.05
CA PRO A 236 45.89 -39.48 12.47
C PRO A 236 46.94 -40.60 12.66
N PRO A 237 47.80 -40.65 13.72
CA PRO A 237 48.08 -39.70 14.81
C PRO A 237 49.60 -39.35 14.98
N SER A 238 49.94 -38.12 15.38
CA SER A 238 51.12 -37.77 16.22
C SER A 238 51.26 -36.24 16.35
N LEU A 239 50.60 -35.64 17.35
CA LEU A 239 50.96 -34.31 17.85
C LEU A 239 51.58 -34.47 19.24
N ALA A 240 52.82 -34.92 19.28
CA ALA A 240 53.67 -34.88 20.45
C ALA A 240 54.53 -33.60 20.41
N THR A 241 54.29 -32.74 21.39
CA THR A 241 55.18 -31.78 22.06
C THR A 241 56.50 -31.41 21.36
N GLN A 242 56.66 -30.13 21.03
CA GLN A 242 57.95 -29.45 21.11
C GLN A 242 57.81 -27.91 21.15
N ALA A 243 58.42 -27.31 22.18
CA ALA A 243 58.84 -25.91 22.31
C ALA A 243 60.30 -25.92 22.81
N PRO A 244 61.05 -24.81 22.81
CA PRO A 244 61.28 -23.79 21.78
C PRO A 244 62.80 -23.69 21.41
N ALA A 245 63.16 -23.02 20.31
CA ALA A 245 64.54 -22.55 20.07
C ALA A 245 64.59 -21.25 19.26
N ALA A 246 65.40 -20.29 19.73
CA ALA A 246 65.62 -18.94 19.17
C ALA A 246 66.94 -18.88 18.33
N PRO A 247 67.40 -17.72 17.79
CA PRO A 247 67.50 -17.36 16.36
C PRO A 247 68.97 -17.25 15.83
N PRO A 248 69.24 -16.92 14.54
CA PRO A 248 69.45 -15.51 14.13
C PRO A 248 69.15 -15.10 12.64
N ALA A 249 68.67 -13.86 12.44
CA ALA A 249 69.11 -12.72 11.57
C ALA A 249 69.42 -12.87 10.02
N PRO A 250 69.61 -11.76 9.24
CA PRO A 250 68.57 -11.00 8.51
C PRO A 250 68.92 -10.62 7.04
N ALA A 251 67.96 -10.11 6.24
CA ALA A 251 68.12 -9.17 5.09
C ALA A 251 66.81 -9.17 4.25
N ALA A 252 66.27 -8.09 3.67
CA ALA A 252 66.70 -6.72 3.51
C ALA A 252 65.46 -5.81 3.34
N ALA A 253 65.65 -4.55 3.72
CA ALA A 253 64.69 -3.45 3.63
C ALA A 253 64.56 -2.88 2.20
N VAL A 254 63.39 -2.31 1.86
CA VAL A 254 63.26 -0.98 1.21
C VAL A 254 61.97 -0.29 1.69
N ALA A 255 62.09 1.04 1.79
CA ALA A 255 61.32 2.08 2.49
C ALA A 255 59.94 2.49 1.85
N PRO A 256 59.18 3.41 2.52
CA PRO A 256 57.73 3.66 2.36
C PRO A 256 57.42 4.96 1.53
N PRO A 257 56.17 5.47 1.46
CA PRO A 257 55.59 6.16 0.30
C PRO A 257 55.71 7.70 0.32
N THR A 258 55.49 8.33 -0.83
CA THR A 258 55.38 9.79 -0.98
C THR A 258 53.93 10.23 -1.11
N ALA A 259 53.58 11.26 -0.35
CA ALA A 259 52.25 11.84 -0.21
C ALA A 259 51.86 12.83 -1.34
N ALA A 260 50.56 12.79 -1.66
CA ALA A 260 49.58 13.84 -1.99
C ALA A 260 49.97 15.13 -2.75
N ALA A 261 49.14 15.44 -3.77
CA ALA A 261 48.46 16.74 -3.96
C ALA A 261 47.31 16.66 -4.99
N PRO A 262 46.32 17.56 -4.97
CA PRO A 262 44.91 17.27 -5.28
C PRO A 262 44.39 17.90 -6.59
N ALA A 263 43.25 17.43 -7.09
CA ALA A 263 42.45 18.14 -8.09
C ALA A 263 41.01 18.30 -7.59
N ALA A 264 40.59 19.56 -7.58
CA ALA A 264 39.30 20.06 -7.12
C ALA A 264 38.16 19.66 -8.07
N ASN A 265 37.01 19.31 -7.52
CA ASN A 265 35.73 19.34 -8.23
C ASN A 265 34.80 20.33 -7.52
N GLY A 266 34.31 21.29 -8.31
CA GLY A 266 33.28 22.24 -7.91
C GLY A 266 31.97 21.51 -7.63
N GLY A 267 31.45 21.68 -6.41
CA GLY A 267 30.16 21.17 -6.01
C GLY A 267 29.04 22.04 -6.58
N ASN A 268 28.14 21.40 -7.32
CA ASN A 268 26.75 21.84 -7.40
C ASN A 268 26.06 21.18 -6.20
N SER A 269 25.81 21.96 -5.15
CA SER A 269 25.04 21.53 -3.99
C SER A 269 23.57 21.43 -4.39
N GLN A 270 23.09 20.22 -4.66
CA GLN A 270 21.68 19.90 -4.48
C GLN A 270 21.40 19.98 -2.98
N GLU A 271 20.48 20.88 -2.60
CA GLU A 271 19.91 20.92 -1.26
C GLU A 271 19.35 19.54 -0.95
N ALA A 272 19.96 18.85 0.02
CA ALA A 272 19.40 17.63 0.56
C ALA A 272 18.14 18.01 1.32
N GLU A 273 16.96 17.73 0.75
CA GLU A 273 15.69 17.83 1.47
C GLU A 273 15.77 16.96 2.73
N THR A 274 15.75 17.62 3.89
CA THR A 274 15.81 16.95 5.18
C THR A 274 14.42 16.39 5.52
N SER A 275 14.08 15.22 5.00
CA SER A 275 12.82 14.54 5.33
C SER A 275 12.82 14.01 6.77
N ILE A 276 11.75 14.24 7.53
CA ILE A 276 11.55 13.69 8.88
C ILE A 276 10.47 12.62 8.82
N ARG A 277 10.80 11.37 9.18
CA ARG A 277 9.82 10.29 9.32
C ARG A 277 8.99 10.49 10.59
N VAL A 278 7.67 10.63 10.44
CA VAL A 278 6.70 10.79 11.54
C VAL A 278 5.72 9.62 11.51
N SER A 279 5.38 9.06 12.67
CA SER A 279 4.40 7.97 12.77
C SER A 279 2.99 8.46 12.44
N VAL A 280 2.20 7.62 11.76
CA VAL A 280 0.81 7.91 11.35
C VAL A 280 -0.04 8.37 12.55
N ASP A 281 0.08 7.69 13.70
CA ASP A 281 -0.68 8.00 14.92
C ASP A 281 -0.51 9.45 15.40
N LYS A 282 0.67 10.06 15.18
CA LYS A 282 0.93 11.45 15.59
C LYS A 282 0.24 12.43 14.67
N VAL A 283 0.22 12.15 13.37
CA VAL A 283 -0.49 12.96 12.38
C VAL A 283 -2.00 12.85 12.61
N ASP A 284 -2.51 11.65 12.89
CA ASP A 284 -3.92 11.43 13.24
C ASP A 284 -4.31 12.16 14.54
N ALA A 285 -3.44 12.19 15.55
CA ALA A 285 -3.67 12.96 16.77
C ALA A 285 -3.74 14.47 16.49
N LEU A 286 -2.85 15.01 15.66
CA LEU A 286 -2.88 16.41 15.24
C LEU A 286 -4.19 16.74 14.49
N ILE A 287 -4.62 15.87 13.59
CA ILE A 287 -5.89 15.97 12.88
C ILE A 287 -7.08 16.00 13.85
N ASN A 288 -7.08 15.14 14.86
CA ASN A 288 -8.14 15.12 15.86
C ASN A 288 -8.17 16.43 16.66
N LEU A 289 -7.01 16.93 17.07
CA LEU A 289 -6.88 18.22 17.77
C LEU A 289 -7.37 19.40 16.92
N VAL A 290 -7.03 19.43 15.63
CA VAL A 290 -7.54 20.45 14.70
C VAL A 290 -9.06 20.32 14.56
N GLY A 291 -9.59 19.09 14.47
CA GLY A 291 -11.03 18.86 14.45
C GLY A 291 -11.73 19.35 15.72
N GLU A 292 -11.14 19.10 16.90
CA GLU A 292 -11.64 19.63 18.19
C GLU A 292 -11.54 21.16 18.27
N LEU A 293 -10.52 21.76 17.66
CA LEU A 293 -10.37 23.22 17.57
C LEU A 293 -11.47 23.83 16.70
N VAL A 294 -11.77 23.23 15.55
CA VAL A 294 -12.88 23.66 14.67
C VAL A 294 -14.22 23.57 15.42
N ILE A 295 -14.44 22.50 16.19
CA ILE A 295 -15.63 22.34 17.03
C ILE A 295 -15.68 23.44 18.10
N THR A 296 -14.59 23.65 18.84
CA THR A 296 -14.50 24.67 19.90
C THR A 296 -14.75 26.07 19.35
N GLN A 297 -14.22 26.37 18.17
CA GLN A 297 -14.43 27.64 17.47
C GLN A 297 -15.89 27.81 17.06
N ALA A 298 -16.53 26.77 16.51
CA ALA A 298 -17.96 26.80 16.19
C ALA A 298 -18.81 27.04 17.45
N MET A 299 -18.42 26.43 18.58
CA MET A 299 -19.08 26.65 19.87
C MET A 299 -18.96 28.10 20.34
N LEU A 300 -17.77 28.69 20.25
CA LEU A 300 -17.55 30.09 20.62
C LEU A 300 -18.35 31.05 19.73
N LYS A 301 -18.46 30.76 18.43
CA LYS A 301 -19.26 31.54 17.48
C LYS A 301 -20.75 31.45 17.79
N GLN A 302 -21.25 30.28 18.19
CA GLN A 302 -22.65 30.11 18.57
C GLN A 302 -22.98 30.86 19.88
N VAL A 303 -22.12 30.80 20.89
CA VAL A 303 -22.31 31.55 22.14
C VAL A 303 -22.24 33.07 21.90
N SER A 304 -21.39 33.52 20.97
CA SER A 304 -21.27 34.95 20.68
C SER A 304 -22.50 35.53 19.99
N HIS A 305 -23.30 34.74 19.28
CA HIS A 305 -24.57 35.19 18.71
C HIS A 305 -25.62 35.61 19.75
N ALA A 306 -25.47 35.20 21.01
CA ALA A 306 -26.33 35.65 22.11
C ALA A 306 -25.93 37.03 22.68
N LEU A 307 -24.80 37.59 22.23
CA LEU A 307 -24.29 38.88 22.67
C LEU A 307 -24.76 40.00 21.74
N ASP A 308 -24.93 41.21 22.28
CA ASP A 308 -25.29 42.39 21.49
C ASP A 308 -24.16 42.73 20.49
N PRO A 309 -24.43 42.72 19.16
CA PRO A 309 -23.45 42.98 18.12
C PRO A 309 -22.66 44.28 18.31
N VAL A 310 -23.31 45.32 18.84
CA VAL A 310 -22.71 46.65 18.99
C VAL A 310 -21.64 46.67 20.08
N HIS A 311 -21.78 45.83 21.11
CA HIS A 311 -20.87 45.80 22.25
C HIS A 311 -19.76 44.75 22.12
N ALA A 312 -19.87 43.85 21.13
CA ALA A 312 -18.97 42.70 20.95
C ALA A 312 -18.20 42.71 19.60
N GLU A 313 -18.09 43.85 18.91
CA GLU A 313 -17.40 43.97 17.61
C GLU A 313 -15.97 43.40 17.61
N SER A 314 -15.17 43.71 18.64
CA SER A 314 -13.80 43.16 18.79
C SER A 314 -13.78 41.64 19.00
N LEU A 315 -14.84 41.07 19.61
CA LEU A 315 -14.96 39.62 19.79
C LEU A 315 -15.26 38.96 18.44
N PHE A 316 -16.22 39.48 17.66
CA PHE A 316 -16.53 38.94 16.33
C PHE A 316 -15.32 39.00 15.41
N ALA A 317 -14.60 40.13 15.37
CA ALA A 317 -13.37 40.25 14.59
C ALA A 317 -12.29 39.24 15.03
N GLY A 318 -12.18 38.99 16.35
CA GLY A 318 -11.29 37.97 16.91
C GLY A 318 -11.68 36.53 16.54
N LEU A 319 -12.99 36.22 16.55
CA LEU A 319 -13.52 34.91 16.16
C LEU A 319 -13.33 34.65 14.66
N ASP A 320 -13.54 35.65 13.80
CA ASP A 320 -13.27 35.54 12.37
C ASP A 320 -11.78 35.36 12.08
N GLN A 321 -10.89 36.01 12.86
CA GLN A 321 -9.45 35.77 12.74
C GLN A 321 -9.07 34.35 13.20
N LEU A 322 -9.67 33.87 14.29
CA LEU A 322 -9.49 32.49 14.77
C LEU A 322 -9.96 31.48 13.71
N GLU A 323 -11.06 31.75 13.02
CA GLU A 323 -11.58 30.95 11.91
C GLU A 323 -10.57 30.83 10.78
N ARG A 324 -10.02 31.97 10.32
CA ARG A 324 -8.98 31.98 9.28
C ARG A 324 -7.75 31.20 9.70
N ASN A 325 -7.20 31.48 10.90
CA ASN A 325 -6.01 30.79 11.38
C ASN A 325 -6.24 29.28 11.56
N THR A 326 -7.42 28.88 12.00
CA THR A 326 -7.78 27.46 12.17
C THR A 326 -7.88 26.76 10.82
N ARG A 327 -8.43 27.43 9.81
CA ARG A 327 -8.45 26.92 8.42
C ARG A 327 -7.04 26.78 7.85
N ASP A 328 -6.17 27.78 8.01
CA ASP A 328 -4.78 27.71 7.55
C ASP A 328 -4.03 26.56 8.24
N LEU A 329 -4.24 26.38 9.55
CA LEU A 329 -3.67 25.26 10.30
C LEU A 329 -4.21 23.90 9.81
N GLN A 330 -5.51 23.82 9.49
CA GLN A 330 -6.12 22.63 8.94
C GLN A 330 -5.51 22.28 7.58
N GLU A 331 -5.37 23.24 6.67
CA GLU A 331 -4.74 23.05 5.37
C GLU A 331 -3.27 22.59 5.51
N ALA A 332 -2.51 23.19 6.42
CA ALA A 332 -1.13 22.79 6.69
C ALA A 332 -1.01 21.37 7.26
N VAL A 333 -1.85 20.99 8.23
CA VAL A 333 -1.84 19.63 8.81
C VAL A 333 -2.29 18.58 7.80
N ILE A 334 -3.25 18.92 6.93
CA ILE A 334 -3.65 18.05 5.82
C ILE A 334 -2.47 17.80 4.88
N GLY A 335 -1.72 18.84 4.52
CA GLY A 335 -0.51 18.73 3.69
C GLY A 335 0.55 17.77 4.24
N VAL A 336 0.64 17.59 5.56
CA VAL A 336 1.58 16.61 6.17
C VAL A 336 1.20 15.15 5.87
N ARG A 337 -0.09 14.88 5.62
CA ARG A 337 -0.62 13.52 5.36
C ARG A 337 -0.67 13.18 3.87
N MET A 338 -0.50 14.19 3.02
CA MET A 338 -0.57 14.07 1.58
C MET A 338 0.60 13.27 1.02
N LEU A 339 0.29 12.32 0.14
CA LEU A 339 1.25 11.52 -0.60
C LEU A 339 0.93 11.60 -2.09
N PRO A 340 1.94 11.54 -2.98
CA PRO A 340 1.69 11.54 -4.41
C PRO A 340 0.90 10.29 -4.82
N VAL A 341 -0.07 10.45 -5.71
CA VAL A 341 -0.88 9.37 -6.29
C VAL A 341 -0.02 8.35 -7.05
N ASP A 342 1.19 8.74 -7.45
CA ASP A 342 2.24 7.86 -7.99
C ASP A 342 2.39 6.54 -7.20
N ALA A 343 2.31 6.58 -5.87
CA ALA A 343 2.40 5.39 -5.03
C ALA A 343 1.35 4.31 -5.39
N VAL A 344 0.17 4.72 -5.85
CA VAL A 344 -0.88 3.83 -6.35
C VAL A 344 -0.62 3.44 -7.80
N PHE A 345 -0.24 4.41 -8.64
CA PHE A 345 -0.06 4.21 -10.09
C PHE A 345 1.07 3.22 -10.43
N ARG A 346 2.14 3.16 -9.63
CA ARG A 346 3.26 2.22 -9.80
C ARG A 346 2.87 0.74 -9.83
N ARG A 347 1.71 0.37 -9.27
CA ARG A 347 1.21 -1.02 -9.25
C ARG A 347 0.57 -1.46 -10.57
N PHE A 348 0.10 -0.51 -11.37
CA PHE A 348 -0.71 -0.79 -12.56
C PHE A 348 0.06 -1.29 -13.79
N PRO A 349 1.31 -0.86 -14.10
CA PRO A 349 2.01 -1.35 -15.28
C PRO A 349 2.13 -2.88 -15.28
N ARG A 350 2.41 -3.47 -14.11
CA ARG A 350 2.45 -4.92 -13.96
C ARG A 350 1.09 -5.59 -14.12
N LEU A 351 0.06 -5.07 -13.44
CA LEU A 351 -1.30 -5.61 -13.56
C LEU A 351 -1.77 -5.62 -15.02
N VAL A 352 -1.52 -4.51 -15.73
CA VAL A 352 -1.85 -4.37 -17.16
C VAL A 352 -1.09 -5.41 -17.97
N ARG A 353 0.21 -5.59 -17.72
CA ARG A 353 1.06 -6.58 -18.41
C ARG A 353 0.56 -8.02 -18.23
N ASP A 354 0.27 -8.41 -16.99
CA ASP A 354 -0.21 -9.76 -16.65
C ASP A 354 -1.57 -10.05 -17.31
N LEU A 355 -2.49 -9.09 -17.27
CA LEU A 355 -3.81 -9.21 -17.91
C LEU A 355 -3.72 -9.20 -19.45
N SER A 356 -2.89 -8.32 -20.01
CA SER A 356 -2.64 -8.21 -21.45
C SER A 356 -2.15 -9.55 -22.01
N SER A 357 -1.17 -10.17 -21.33
CA SER A 357 -0.59 -11.47 -21.71
C SER A 357 -1.60 -12.61 -21.58
N ARG A 358 -2.37 -12.63 -20.49
CA ARG A 358 -3.38 -13.68 -20.23
C ARG A 358 -4.53 -13.63 -21.23
N LEU A 359 -4.94 -12.45 -21.66
CA LEU A 359 -6.09 -12.24 -22.55
C LEU A 359 -5.68 -12.15 -24.03
N GLY A 360 -4.38 -12.12 -24.34
CA GLY A 360 -3.87 -11.98 -25.70
C GLY A 360 -4.14 -10.61 -26.33
N LYS A 361 -4.32 -9.57 -25.51
CA LYS A 361 -4.50 -8.19 -25.98
C LYS A 361 -3.16 -7.46 -25.96
N GLN A 362 -3.01 -6.41 -26.77
CA GLN A 362 -1.87 -5.50 -26.70
C GLN A 362 -2.34 -4.20 -26.05
N VAL A 363 -1.74 -3.82 -24.91
CA VAL A 363 -2.18 -2.68 -24.12
C VAL A 363 -0.99 -1.80 -23.73
N ARG A 364 -1.16 -0.48 -23.89
CA ARG A 364 -0.24 0.56 -23.42
C ARG A 364 -0.91 1.31 -22.27
N LEU A 365 -0.23 1.35 -21.12
CA LEU A 365 -0.64 2.19 -20.00
C LEU A 365 0.00 3.57 -20.13
N ARG A 366 -0.80 4.63 -19.97
CA ARG A 366 -0.36 6.02 -19.87
C ARG A 366 -0.79 6.60 -18.53
N THR A 367 0.13 7.14 -17.77
CA THR A 367 -0.13 7.83 -16.51
C THR A 367 0.03 9.35 -16.71
N VAL A 368 -0.83 10.14 -16.08
CA VAL A 368 -0.80 11.61 -16.14
C VAL A 368 -1.09 12.16 -14.74
N GLY A 369 -0.31 13.16 -14.31
CA GLY A 369 -0.53 13.80 -13.01
C GLY A 369 -0.12 12.94 -11.81
N GLU A 370 0.91 12.12 -11.95
CA GLU A 370 1.47 11.26 -10.88
C GLU A 370 1.86 12.03 -9.60
N GLY A 371 2.29 13.28 -9.75
CA GLY A 371 2.60 14.18 -8.64
C GLY A 371 1.39 14.81 -7.95
N THR A 372 0.16 14.50 -8.36
CA THR A 372 -1.05 14.96 -7.65
C THR A 372 -1.05 14.34 -6.27
N GLU A 373 -1.24 15.16 -5.24
CA GLU A 373 -1.22 14.68 -3.87
C GLU A 373 -2.61 14.21 -3.39
N LEU A 374 -2.63 13.12 -2.61
CA LEU A 374 -3.83 12.52 -2.05
C LEU A 374 -3.55 12.00 -0.63
N ASP A 375 -4.57 12.00 0.22
CA ASP A 375 -4.50 11.45 1.58
C ASP A 375 -4.07 9.98 1.59
N LYS A 376 -3.13 9.59 2.47
CA LYS A 376 -2.67 8.20 2.62
C LYS A 376 -3.83 7.20 2.80
N GLY A 377 -4.84 7.53 3.61
CA GLY A 377 -5.98 6.66 3.85
C GLY A 377 -6.92 6.55 2.65
N LEU A 378 -7.02 7.62 1.84
CA LEU A 378 -7.71 7.56 0.54
C LEU A 378 -6.91 6.70 -0.46
N ILE A 379 -5.58 6.83 -0.51
CA ILE A 379 -4.67 6.03 -1.34
C ILE A 379 -4.87 4.52 -1.11
N GLU A 380 -4.91 4.09 0.15
CA GLU A 380 -5.07 2.68 0.49
C GLU A 380 -6.44 2.14 0.06
N LYS A 381 -7.50 2.94 0.21
CA LYS A 381 -8.88 2.53 -0.10
C LYS A 381 -9.25 2.67 -1.58
N ILE A 382 -8.63 3.59 -2.32
CA ILE A 382 -8.93 3.83 -3.74
C ILE A 382 -8.24 2.83 -4.67
N ALA A 383 -7.19 2.16 -4.20
CA ALA A 383 -6.43 1.18 -4.98
C ALA A 383 -7.35 0.06 -5.54
N ASP A 384 -8.22 -0.52 -4.71
CA ASP A 384 -9.10 -1.62 -5.11
C ASP A 384 -10.13 -1.21 -6.19
N PRO A 385 -10.88 -0.09 -6.04
CA PRO A 385 -11.72 0.46 -7.11
C PRO A 385 -10.97 0.66 -8.44
N LEU A 386 -9.76 1.22 -8.40
CA LEU A 386 -8.98 1.49 -9.61
C LEU A 386 -8.50 0.21 -10.30
N VAL A 387 -8.08 -0.80 -9.52
CA VAL A 387 -7.75 -2.14 -10.04
C VAL A 387 -8.93 -2.73 -10.81
N HIS A 388 -10.14 -2.58 -10.26
CA HIS A 388 -11.35 -3.08 -10.93
C HIS A 388 -11.66 -2.33 -12.23
N LEU A 389 -11.56 -1.00 -12.23
CA LEU A 389 -11.79 -0.19 -13.43
C LEU A 389 -10.79 -0.51 -14.54
N VAL A 390 -9.49 -0.57 -14.22
CA VAL A 390 -8.45 -0.92 -15.21
C VAL A 390 -8.66 -2.34 -15.74
N ARG A 391 -9.01 -3.28 -14.87
CA ARG A 391 -9.37 -4.63 -15.32
C ARG A 391 -10.53 -4.61 -16.30
N ASN A 392 -11.62 -3.91 -16.00
CA ASN A 392 -12.80 -3.84 -16.88
C ASN A 392 -12.46 -3.20 -18.23
N SER A 393 -11.62 -2.17 -18.24
CA SER A 393 -11.09 -1.59 -19.47
C SER A 393 -10.31 -2.62 -20.29
N ILE A 394 -9.48 -3.48 -19.68
CA ILE A 394 -8.75 -4.53 -20.41
C ILE A 394 -9.68 -5.68 -20.83
N ASP A 395 -10.51 -6.22 -19.94
CA ASP A 395 -11.34 -7.41 -20.19
C ASP A 395 -12.47 -7.11 -21.21
N HIS A 396 -13.22 -6.04 -20.98
CA HIS A 396 -14.45 -5.74 -21.72
C HIS A 396 -14.31 -4.52 -22.64
N GLY A 397 -13.58 -3.49 -22.21
CA GLY A 397 -13.38 -2.26 -22.98
C GLY A 397 -12.60 -2.50 -24.27
N LEU A 398 -11.35 -2.95 -24.13
CA LEU A 398 -10.42 -3.15 -25.24
C LEU A 398 -10.79 -4.36 -26.10
N GLU A 399 -10.70 -4.17 -27.40
CA GLU A 399 -10.97 -5.19 -28.42
C GLU A 399 -9.70 -6.00 -28.72
N MET A 400 -9.83 -7.14 -29.41
CA MET A 400 -8.66 -7.90 -29.87
C MET A 400 -7.91 -7.12 -30.96
N PRO A 401 -6.58 -7.30 -31.10
CA PRO A 401 -5.77 -6.57 -32.10
C PRO A 401 -6.36 -6.65 -33.53
N ASP A 402 -6.85 -7.81 -33.95
CA ASP A 402 -7.45 -7.99 -35.28
C ASP A 402 -8.76 -7.21 -35.45
N VAL A 403 -9.59 -7.14 -34.41
CA VAL A 403 -10.84 -6.36 -34.41
C VAL A 403 -10.54 -4.87 -34.45
N ARG A 404 -9.51 -4.43 -33.72
CA ARG A 404 -9.04 -3.03 -33.72
C ARG A 404 -8.53 -2.61 -35.09
N ARG A 405 -7.71 -3.46 -35.73
CA ARG A 405 -7.23 -3.26 -37.11
C ARG A 405 -8.40 -3.16 -38.09
N GLY A 406 -9.40 -4.03 -37.95
CA GLY A 406 -10.64 -3.99 -38.75
C GLY A 406 -11.47 -2.72 -38.56
N ALA A 407 -11.43 -2.11 -37.37
CA ALA A 407 -12.09 -0.85 -37.05
C ALA A 407 -11.24 0.41 -37.38
N GLY A 408 -10.02 0.24 -37.93
CA GLY A 408 -9.11 1.34 -38.26
C GLY A 408 -8.41 1.97 -37.05
N LYS A 409 -8.37 1.27 -35.90
CA LYS A 409 -7.68 1.69 -34.68
C LYS A 409 -6.27 1.11 -34.61
N ASP A 410 -5.43 1.69 -33.75
CA ASP A 410 -4.12 1.12 -33.39
C ASP A 410 -4.31 -0.28 -32.78
N GLU A 411 -3.47 -1.25 -33.17
CA GLU A 411 -3.50 -2.62 -32.66
C GLU A 411 -3.23 -2.68 -31.15
N THR A 412 -2.45 -1.74 -30.63
CA THR A 412 -2.22 -1.52 -29.21
C THR A 412 -3.30 -0.58 -28.65
N GLY A 413 -4.14 -1.10 -27.75
CA GLY A 413 -5.09 -0.29 -27.00
C GLY A 413 -4.40 0.60 -25.97
N THR A 414 -4.95 1.77 -25.69
CA THR A 414 -4.40 2.70 -24.69
C THR A 414 -5.35 2.83 -23.50
N ILE A 415 -4.81 2.62 -22.30
CA ILE A 415 -5.48 2.93 -21.04
C ILE A 415 -4.75 4.11 -20.41
N THR A 416 -5.49 5.17 -20.08
CA THR A 416 -4.98 6.36 -19.43
C THR A 416 -5.48 6.44 -17.99
N LEU A 417 -4.55 6.50 -17.04
CA LEU A 417 -4.80 6.85 -15.64
C LEU A 417 -4.37 8.30 -15.44
N ALA A 418 -5.30 9.19 -15.12
CA ALA A 418 -5.00 10.59 -14.86
C ALA A 418 -5.47 11.01 -13.47
N ALA A 419 -4.69 11.86 -12.81
CA ALA A 419 -5.08 12.52 -11.57
C ALA A 419 -4.90 14.03 -11.72
N SER A 420 -5.84 14.81 -11.19
CA SER A 420 -5.75 16.27 -11.17
C SER A 420 -6.51 16.85 -9.98
N HIS A 421 -6.14 18.05 -9.56
CA HIS A 421 -6.86 18.81 -8.53
C HIS A 421 -7.82 19.78 -9.22
N GLN A 422 -9.12 19.67 -8.95
CA GLN A 422 -10.16 20.58 -9.47
C GLN A 422 -11.13 21.00 -8.36
N GLY A 423 -11.21 22.29 -8.07
CA GLY A 423 -12.29 22.88 -7.28
C GLY A 423 -12.49 22.31 -5.87
N GLY A 424 -11.41 21.98 -5.16
CA GLY A 424 -11.52 21.36 -3.83
C GLY A 424 -11.70 19.84 -3.84
N HIS A 425 -11.62 19.21 -5.02
CA HIS A 425 -11.63 17.77 -5.21
C HIS A 425 -10.37 17.27 -5.92
N ILE A 426 -9.99 16.03 -5.61
CA ILE A 426 -9.09 15.25 -6.45
C ILE A 426 -9.95 14.49 -7.46
N VAL A 427 -9.70 14.74 -8.73
CA VAL A 427 -10.35 14.06 -9.85
C VAL A 427 -9.39 13.00 -10.38
N ILE A 428 -9.77 11.73 -10.20
CA ILE A 428 -9.07 10.57 -10.77
C ILE A 428 -9.87 10.07 -11.96
N GLU A 429 -9.20 9.90 -13.08
CA GLU A 429 -9.78 9.47 -14.34
C GLU A 429 -9.16 8.16 -14.80
N VAL A 430 -10.01 7.22 -15.19
CA VAL A 430 -9.63 5.99 -15.89
C VAL A 430 -10.29 6.01 -17.26
N SER A 431 -9.50 6.15 -18.32
CA SER A 431 -9.99 6.20 -19.70
C SER A 431 -9.39 5.08 -20.53
N ASP A 432 -10.18 4.49 -21.44
CA ASP A 432 -9.71 3.57 -22.48
C ASP A 432 -10.18 4.01 -23.87
N ASP A 433 -9.47 3.58 -24.91
CA ASP A 433 -9.82 3.79 -26.32
C ASP A 433 -10.51 2.56 -26.95
N GLY A 434 -11.24 1.82 -26.11
CA GLY A 434 -11.90 0.57 -26.44
C GLY A 434 -13.16 0.74 -27.29
N ARG A 435 -14.05 -0.26 -27.22
CA ARG A 435 -15.30 -0.27 -27.98
C ARG A 435 -16.37 0.67 -27.43
N GLY A 436 -16.21 1.18 -26.21
CA GLY A 436 -17.24 1.93 -25.49
C GLY A 436 -18.40 1.06 -25.01
N LEU A 437 -19.40 1.68 -24.39
CA LEU A 437 -20.58 1.02 -23.86
C LEU A 437 -21.71 0.97 -24.90
N ASP A 438 -22.37 -0.19 -25.00
CA ASP A 438 -23.49 -0.39 -25.91
C ASP A 438 -24.81 0.00 -25.22
N ARG A 439 -25.29 1.20 -25.56
CA ARG A 439 -26.52 1.78 -25.03
C ARG A 439 -27.73 0.85 -25.20
N ALA A 440 -27.88 0.23 -26.37
CA ALA A 440 -29.03 -0.61 -26.69
C ALA A 440 -29.02 -1.89 -25.85
N LYS A 441 -27.85 -2.51 -25.66
CA LYS A 441 -27.72 -3.70 -24.81
C LYS A 441 -28.00 -3.41 -23.35
N ILE A 442 -27.55 -2.27 -22.83
CA ILE A 442 -27.79 -1.88 -21.43
C ILE A 442 -29.29 -1.67 -21.20
N LEU A 443 -29.97 -0.96 -22.11
CA LEU A 443 -31.42 -0.75 -22.01
C LEU A 443 -32.20 -2.06 -22.11
N ALA A 444 -31.86 -2.94 -23.06
CA ALA A 444 -32.50 -4.24 -23.19
C ALA A 444 -32.35 -5.08 -21.91
N LYS A 445 -31.16 -5.08 -21.31
CA LYS A 445 -30.89 -5.82 -20.06
C LYS A 445 -31.55 -5.19 -18.83
N ALA A 446 -31.73 -3.86 -18.84
CA ALA A 446 -32.50 -3.17 -17.82
C ALA A 446 -33.99 -3.54 -17.88
N THR A 447 -34.56 -3.59 -19.09
CA THR A 447 -35.95 -4.03 -19.31
C THR A 447 -36.16 -5.49 -18.92
N GLU A 448 -35.23 -6.40 -19.28
CA GLU A 448 -35.30 -7.81 -18.89
C GLU A 448 -35.35 -8.00 -17.36
N ARG A 449 -34.66 -7.12 -16.62
CA ARG A 449 -34.59 -7.14 -15.15
C ARG A 449 -35.70 -6.34 -14.46
N GLY A 450 -36.61 -5.73 -15.22
CA GLY A 450 -37.68 -4.91 -14.66
C GLY A 450 -37.19 -3.63 -13.99
N LEU A 451 -36.03 -3.08 -14.38
CA LEU A 451 -35.56 -1.79 -13.89
C LEU A 451 -36.38 -0.67 -14.54
N ALA A 452 -36.88 0.26 -13.73
CA ALA A 452 -37.59 1.43 -14.23
C ALA A 452 -36.62 2.37 -14.96
N VAL A 453 -36.83 2.56 -16.26
CA VAL A 453 -36.05 3.48 -17.10
C VAL A 453 -37.02 4.51 -17.69
N PRO A 454 -36.70 5.81 -17.65
CA PRO A 454 -37.51 6.84 -18.32
C PRO A 454 -37.71 6.56 -19.81
N ASP A 455 -38.80 7.06 -20.41
CA ASP A 455 -39.10 6.86 -21.84
C ASP A 455 -38.00 7.40 -22.78
N ASN A 456 -37.27 8.43 -22.36
CA ASN A 456 -36.15 9.00 -23.11
C ASN A 456 -34.96 9.31 -22.17
N PRO A 457 -34.19 8.28 -21.77
CA PRO A 457 -33.13 8.44 -20.78
C PRO A 457 -31.92 9.13 -21.42
N THR A 458 -31.29 10.04 -20.68
CA THR A 458 -30.00 10.62 -21.09
C THR A 458 -28.92 9.56 -21.03
N ASP A 459 -27.81 9.75 -21.77
CA ASP A 459 -26.73 8.76 -21.78
C ASP A 459 -26.15 8.54 -20.37
N SER A 460 -26.01 9.60 -19.57
CA SER A 460 -25.60 9.48 -18.16
C SER A 460 -26.52 8.56 -17.35
N GLN A 461 -27.84 8.71 -17.51
CA GLN A 461 -28.81 7.86 -16.83
C GLN A 461 -28.71 6.40 -17.27
N VAL A 462 -28.39 6.15 -18.55
CA VAL A 462 -28.19 4.78 -19.05
C VAL A 462 -26.90 4.18 -18.47
N TRP A 463 -25.79 4.93 -18.43
CA TRP A 463 -24.53 4.46 -17.86
C TRP A 463 -24.64 4.22 -16.36
N ASP A 464 -25.45 5.01 -15.65
CA ASP A 464 -25.70 4.83 -14.21
C ASP A 464 -26.32 3.47 -13.87
N LEU A 465 -27.06 2.86 -14.80
CA LEU A 465 -27.63 1.51 -14.63
C LEU A 465 -26.55 0.44 -14.41
N ILE A 466 -25.32 0.66 -14.88
CA ILE A 466 -24.20 -0.29 -14.74
C ILE A 466 -23.83 -0.49 -13.26
N PHE A 467 -24.09 0.50 -12.41
CA PHE A 467 -23.80 0.42 -10.99
C PHE A 467 -24.91 -0.27 -10.18
N GLN A 468 -25.99 -0.70 -10.81
CA GLN A 468 -27.06 -1.43 -10.12
C GLN A 468 -26.57 -2.81 -9.64
N PRO A 469 -26.97 -3.27 -8.44
CA PRO A 469 -26.54 -4.55 -7.90
C PRO A 469 -26.75 -5.71 -8.86
N GLY A 470 -25.67 -6.45 -9.12
CA GLY A 470 -25.67 -7.61 -10.01
C GLY A 470 -25.88 -7.27 -11.49
N PHE A 471 -25.90 -5.99 -11.88
CA PHE A 471 -25.97 -5.57 -13.29
C PHE A 471 -24.62 -5.85 -13.95
N SER A 472 -24.60 -6.81 -14.88
CA SER A 472 -23.43 -7.12 -15.69
C SER A 472 -23.89 -7.39 -17.11
N THR A 473 -23.18 -6.84 -18.09
CA THR A 473 -23.47 -7.03 -19.51
C THR A 473 -22.91 -8.36 -20.06
N ALA A 474 -22.14 -9.11 -19.26
CA ALA A 474 -21.61 -10.42 -19.66
C ALA A 474 -22.70 -11.51 -19.65
N ASP A 475 -22.68 -12.38 -20.66
CA ASP A 475 -23.60 -13.52 -20.82
C ASP A 475 -23.14 -14.77 -20.06
N ALA A 476 -21.89 -14.78 -19.57
CA ALA A 476 -21.32 -15.86 -18.75
C ALA A 476 -20.58 -15.29 -17.54
N VAL A 477 -20.75 -15.93 -16.38
CA VAL A 477 -19.95 -15.67 -15.17
C VAL A 477 -18.57 -16.28 -15.41
N THR A 478 -17.54 -15.44 -15.56
CA THR A 478 -16.16 -15.92 -15.64
C THR A 478 -15.64 -16.26 -14.25
N ASP A 479 -14.87 -17.35 -14.12
CA ASP A 479 -14.25 -17.82 -12.87
C ASP A 479 -13.36 -16.77 -12.17
N LEU A 480 -13.01 -15.70 -12.90
CA LEU A 480 -12.16 -14.61 -12.44
C LEU A 480 -12.92 -13.53 -11.62
N SER A 481 -14.26 -13.58 -11.61
CA SER A 481 -15.17 -12.69 -10.86
C SER A 481 -15.63 -13.26 -9.52
N GLY A 482 -15.10 -14.40 -9.09
CA GLY A 482 -15.50 -15.18 -7.90
C GLY A 482 -15.32 -14.52 -6.52
N ARG A 483 -15.07 -13.20 -6.44
CA ARG A 483 -15.08 -12.44 -5.18
C ARG A 483 -16.29 -11.50 -5.01
N GLY A 484 -17.24 -11.50 -5.95
CA GLY A 484 -18.45 -10.68 -5.82
C GLY A 484 -18.21 -9.19 -6.00
N VAL A 485 -17.24 -8.80 -6.82
CA VAL A 485 -16.89 -7.39 -7.10
C VAL A 485 -17.48 -6.99 -8.45
N GLY A 486 -18.64 -6.34 -8.42
CA GLY A 486 -19.22 -5.67 -9.59
C GLY A 486 -18.99 -4.16 -9.53
N MET A 487 -19.48 -3.45 -10.55
CA MET A 487 -19.44 -1.99 -10.57
C MET A 487 -20.22 -1.36 -9.40
N ASP A 488 -21.23 -2.05 -8.87
CA ASP A 488 -21.94 -1.68 -7.64
C ASP A 488 -21.02 -1.61 -6.40
N VAL A 489 -20.01 -2.48 -6.31
CA VAL A 489 -19.01 -2.44 -5.23
C VAL A 489 -18.08 -1.26 -5.42
N VAL A 490 -17.67 -0.95 -6.65
CA VAL A 490 -16.86 0.24 -6.96
C VAL A 490 -17.59 1.51 -6.52
N ARG A 491 -18.88 1.68 -6.87
CA ARG A 491 -19.67 2.84 -6.44
C ARG A 491 -19.78 2.93 -4.93
N ARG A 492 -20.10 1.83 -4.24
CA ARG A 492 -20.18 1.82 -2.77
C ARG A 492 -18.86 2.17 -2.11
N ASN A 493 -17.73 1.65 -2.61
CA ASN A 493 -16.41 1.96 -2.08
C ASN A 493 -16.07 3.45 -2.26
N ILE A 494 -16.37 4.03 -3.42
CA ILE A 494 -16.13 5.46 -3.68
C ILE A 494 -17.05 6.35 -2.82
N GLN A 495 -18.33 5.99 -2.68
CA GLN A 495 -19.27 6.71 -1.80
C GLN A 495 -18.86 6.63 -0.32
N ALA A 496 -18.32 5.51 0.13
CA ALA A 496 -17.78 5.36 1.48
C ALA A 496 -16.56 6.26 1.75
N LEU A 497 -15.91 6.75 0.69
CA LEU A 497 -14.85 7.76 0.76
C LEU A 497 -15.39 9.20 0.71
N GLY A 498 -16.71 9.39 0.68
CA GLY A 498 -17.33 10.71 0.46
C GLY A 498 -17.17 11.22 -0.97
N GLY A 499 -16.84 10.33 -1.92
CA GLY A 499 -16.64 10.66 -3.32
C GLY A 499 -17.82 10.31 -4.22
N GLU A 500 -17.70 10.75 -5.48
CA GLU A 500 -18.65 10.48 -6.55
C GLU A 500 -17.94 9.75 -7.70
N VAL A 501 -18.68 8.88 -8.42
CA VAL A 501 -18.20 8.22 -9.64
C VAL A 501 -19.18 8.45 -10.78
N GLN A 502 -18.65 8.83 -11.94
CA GLN A 502 -19.40 9.10 -13.16
C GLN A 502 -18.76 8.37 -14.34
N ILE A 503 -19.57 7.89 -15.29
CA ILE A 503 -19.09 7.25 -16.52
C ILE A 503 -19.53 8.08 -17.72
N GLU A 504 -18.59 8.33 -18.61
CA GLU A 504 -18.79 8.89 -19.94
C GLU A 504 -18.33 7.85 -20.96
N SER A 505 -19.14 7.52 -21.96
CA SER A 505 -18.76 6.52 -22.95
C SER A 505 -19.36 6.84 -24.30
N SER A 506 -18.66 6.44 -25.35
CA SER A 506 -19.12 6.58 -26.73
C SER A 506 -18.73 5.34 -27.52
N LEU A 507 -19.70 4.75 -28.21
CA LEU A 507 -19.50 3.52 -28.98
C LEU A 507 -18.42 3.74 -30.05
N GLY A 508 -17.41 2.89 -30.06
CA GLY A 508 -16.26 2.96 -30.94
C GLY A 508 -15.14 3.92 -30.51
N ALA A 509 -15.38 4.82 -29.54
CA ALA A 509 -14.36 5.76 -29.05
C ALA A 509 -13.73 5.35 -27.71
N GLY A 510 -14.47 4.57 -26.90
CA GLY A 510 -13.99 4.06 -25.62
C GLY A 510 -14.84 4.52 -24.43
N THR A 511 -14.31 4.33 -23.23
CA THR A 511 -14.99 4.67 -21.97
C THR A 511 -14.08 5.46 -21.07
N ARG A 512 -14.65 6.45 -20.38
CA ARG A 512 -13.99 7.32 -19.42
C ARG A 512 -14.77 7.29 -18.11
N THR A 513 -14.11 6.88 -17.03
CA THR A 513 -14.68 6.87 -15.68
C THR A 513 -14.01 7.97 -14.88
N LEU A 514 -14.81 8.89 -14.34
CA LEU A 514 -14.35 10.00 -13.50
C LEU A 514 -14.73 9.72 -12.05
N ILE A 515 -13.75 9.82 -11.16
CA ILE A 515 -13.91 9.69 -9.71
C ILE A 515 -13.56 11.04 -9.08
N ARG A 516 -14.48 11.62 -8.31
CA ARG A 516 -14.26 12.86 -7.57
C ARG A 516 -14.16 12.53 -6.09
N LEU A 517 -13.01 12.80 -5.49
CA LEU A 517 -12.76 12.60 -4.06
C LEU A 517 -12.57 13.95 -3.37
N PRO A 518 -13.10 14.16 -2.15
CA PRO A 518 -12.82 15.35 -1.37
C PRO A 518 -11.35 15.35 -0.89
N LEU A 519 -10.76 16.54 -0.74
CA LEU A 519 -9.36 16.73 -0.29
C LEU A 519 -9.13 16.56 1.21
N THR A 520 -10.18 16.38 2.01
CA THR A 520 -10.12 16.62 3.46
C THR A 520 -10.69 15.47 4.29
N LEU A 521 -10.49 15.56 5.61
CA LEU A 521 -11.34 14.91 6.63
C LEU A 521 -12.80 14.94 6.18
N ALA A 522 -13.54 13.87 6.39
CA ALA A 522 -14.94 13.76 5.98
C ALA A 522 -15.79 14.90 6.57
N ILE A 523 -15.84 16.04 5.89
CA ILE A 523 -16.77 17.14 6.12
C ILE A 523 -17.96 16.87 5.22
N LEU A 524 -19.15 16.95 5.79
CA LEU A 524 -20.39 16.64 5.13
C LEU A 524 -21.31 17.85 5.26
N ASP A 525 -21.87 18.30 4.13
CA ASP A 525 -22.96 19.27 4.14
C ASP A 525 -24.22 18.57 4.67
N GLY A 526 -24.69 19.03 5.83
CA GLY A 526 -25.78 18.40 6.57
C GLY A 526 -26.97 19.32 6.76
N MET A 527 -28.17 18.81 6.51
CA MET A 527 -29.41 19.42 6.98
C MET A 527 -29.71 18.93 8.39
N THR A 528 -29.73 19.87 9.34
CA THR A 528 -30.00 19.61 10.75
C THR A 528 -31.50 19.57 10.97
N VAL A 529 -31.99 18.45 11.50
CA VAL A 529 -33.41 18.22 11.79
C VAL A 529 -33.59 17.86 13.26
N ALA A 530 -34.70 18.30 13.86
CA ALA A 530 -35.11 17.88 15.19
C ALA A 530 -36.12 16.74 15.09
N VAL A 531 -36.01 15.75 15.98
CA VAL A 531 -36.90 14.58 16.07
C VAL A 531 -37.07 14.20 17.54
N ALA A 532 -38.27 14.35 18.08
CA ALA A 532 -38.63 14.11 19.48
C ALA A 532 -37.68 14.78 20.50
N GLY A 533 -37.17 15.97 20.17
CA GLY A 533 -36.20 16.72 20.98
C GLY A 533 -34.74 16.33 20.77
N GLU A 534 -34.46 15.30 19.98
CA GLU A 534 -33.11 14.91 19.55
C GLU A 534 -32.73 15.60 18.24
N THR A 535 -31.43 15.81 18.02
CA THR A 535 -30.91 16.45 16.80
C THR A 535 -30.23 15.42 15.91
N LEU A 536 -30.65 15.34 14.65
CA LEU A 536 -30.08 14.48 13.62
C LEU A 536 -29.57 15.30 12.44
N ILE A 537 -28.60 14.75 11.71
CA ILE A 537 -28.08 15.33 10.46
C ILE A 537 -28.49 14.44 9.28
N LEU A 538 -29.21 15.03 8.33
CA LEU A 538 -29.49 14.42 7.03
C LEU A 538 -28.45 14.91 6.02
N PRO A 539 -27.70 14.02 5.34
CA PRO A 539 -26.78 14.47 4.29
C PRO A 539 -27.51 15.18 3.17
N LEU A 540 -27.10 16.40 2.85
CA LEU A 540 -27.79 17.25 1.89
C LEU A 540 -27.79 16.64 0.48
N ALA A 541 -26.77 15.85 0.14
CA ALA A 541 -26.66 15.13 -1.13
C ALA A 541 -27.83 14.16 -1.40
N TYR A 542 -28.52 13.70 -0.36
CA TYR A 542 -29.68 12.81 -0.50
C TYR A 542 -31.02 13.55 -0.37
N VAL A 543 -31.01 14.85 -0.04
CA VAL A 543 -32.23 15.64 0.20
C VAL A 543 -32.72 16.23 -1.13
N LEU A 544 -33.94 15.89 -1.53
CA LEU A 544 -34.56 16.45 -2.74
C LEU A 544 -35.35 17.72 -2.44
N GLU A 545 -36.29 17.64 -1.50
CA GLU A 545 -37.13 18.77 -1.07
C GLU A 545 -37.65 18.53 0.34
N ALA A 546 -38.01 19.61 1.03
CA ALA A 546 -38.73 19.54 2.30
C ALA A 546 -40.07 20.25 2.16
N LEU A 547 -41.12 19.63 2.69
CA LEU A 547 -42.49 20.13 2.55
C LEU A 547 -43.32 19.77 3.78
N GLN A 548 -44.37 20.55 3.98
CA GLN A 548 -45.34 20.32 5.03
C GLN A 548 -46.58 19.63 4.44
N PRO A 549 -46.78 18.31 4.67
CA PRO A 549 -47.91 17.59 4.12
C PRO A 549 -49.25 18.09 4.67
N GLN A 550 -50.24 18.21 3.80
CA GLN A 550 -51.63 18.35 4.19
C GLN A 550 -52.21 16.98 4.54
N ALA A 551 -53.23 16.94 5.40
CA ALA A 551 -53.86 15.68 5.83
C ALA A 551 -54.44 14.87 4.65
N GLU A 552 -54.79 15.52 3.55
CA GLU A 552 -55.32 14.89 2.33
C GLU A 552 -54.25 14.22 1.45
N ASP A 553 -52.98 14.62 1.59
CA ASP A 553 -51.86 14.05 0.83
C ASP A 553 -51.30 12.79 1.48
N ILE A 554 -51.63 12.56 2.77
CA ILE A 554 -51.28 11.35 3.51
C ILE A 554 -52.38 10.31 3.35
N ARG A 555 -52.03 9.12 2.86
CA ARG A 555 -52.94 7.97 2.80
C ARG A 555 -52.37 6.81 3.61
N SER A 556 -53.25 6.07 4.29
CA SER A 556 -52.90 4.80 4.92
C SER A 556 -53.25 3.66 3.98
N MET A 557 -52.29 2.80 3.64
CA MET A 557 -52.55 1.56 2.91
C MET A 557 -52.79 0.43 3.90
N ALA A 558 -53.76 -0.45 3.62
CA ALA A 558 -54.12 -1.54 4.51
C ALA A 558 -52.95 -2.54 4.64
N GLY A 559 -52.26 -2.53 5.78
CA GLY A 559 -51.16 -3.45 6.10
C GLY A 559 -49.76 -2.98 5.69
N GLU A 560 -49.62 -1.84 5.01
CA GLU A 560 -48.36 -1.45 4.33
C GLU A 560 -47.82 -0.06 4.72
N GLY A 561 -48.40 0.58 5.75
CA GLY A 561 -47.91 1.85 6.31
C GLY A 561 -48.57 3.10 5.73
N ARG A 562 -48.00 4.27 6.05
CA ARG A 562 -48.46 5.59 5.57
C ARG A 562 -47.68 5.96 4.30
N VAL A 563 -48.37 6.49 3.30
CA VAL A 563 -47.77 7.03 2.07
C VAL A 563 -48.15 8.49 1.88
N LEU A 564 -47.22 9.28 1.33
CA LEU A 564 -47.37 10.68 0.99
C LEU A 564 -47.45 10.83 -0.53
N ARG A 565 -48.45 11.56 -1.02
CA ARG A 565 -48.54 11.91 -2.44
C ARG A 565 -47.76 13.19 -2.72
N VAL A 566 -46.67 13.10 -3.49
CA VAL A 566 -45.87 14.25 -3.92
C VAL A 566 -45.84 14.30 -5.45
N ARG A 567 -46.36 15.40 -6.04
CA ARG A 567 -46.40 15.61 -7.51
C ARG A 567 -46.97 14.44 -8.32
N GLY A 568 -47.91 13.68 -7.74
CA GLY A 568 -48.57 12.53 -8.37
C GLY A 568 -47.89 11.18 -8.12
N GLU A 569 -46.74 11.15 -7.43
CA GLU A 569 -46.04 9.94 -6.99
C GLU A 569 -46.41 9.62 -5.53
N TYR A 570 -46.54 8.34 -5.17
CA TYR A 570 -46.80 7.89 -3.79
C TYR A 570 -45.50 7.43 -3.14
N LEU A 571 -45.06 8.16 -2.11
CA LEU A 571 -43.83 7.89 -1.38
C LEU A 571 -44.13 7.29 0.01
N PRO A 572 -43.44 6.23 0.45
CA PRO A 572 -43.61 5.72 1.80
C PRO A 572 -43.10 6.73 2.83
N ILE A 573 -43.90 6.95 3.89
CA ILE A 573 -43.53 7.82 5.02
C ILE A 573 -42.86 6.95 6.08
N LEU A 574 -41.64 7.32 6.45
CA LEU A 574 -40.93 6.77 7.59
C LEU A 574 -40.83 7.83 8.69
N SER A 575 -41.33 7.51 9.88
CA SER A 575 -41.11 8.34 11.06
C SER A 575 -39.73 8.08 11.65
N LEU A 576 -38.87 9.10 11.66
CA LEU A 576 -37.55 8.96 12.29
C LEU A 576 -37.65 8.74 13.80
N SER A 577 -38.67 9.31 14.46
CA SER A 577 -38.87 9.11 15.91
C SER A 577 -39.24 7.67 16.23
N GLU A 578 -40.11 7.05 15.43
CA GLU A 578 -40.47 5.63 15.58
C GLU A 578 -39.30 4.71 15.22
N TYR A 579 -38.58 5.02 14.13
CA TYR A 579 -37.46 4.19 13.66
C TYR A 579 -36.31 4.10 14.67
N TYR A 580 -35.90 5.23 15.26
CA TYR A 580 -34.84 5.25 16.26
C TYR A 580 -35.33 5.02 17.70
N GLY A 581 -36.65 4.93 17.91
CA GLY A 581 -37.24 4.66 19.22
C GLY A 581 -37.18 5.85 20.19
N TYR A 582 -37.17 7.10 19.68
CA TYR A 582 -37.15 8.32 20.50
C TYR A 582 -38.50 8.66 21.16
N GLY A 583 -39.53 7.86 20.87
CA GLY A 583 -40.86 8.02 21.45
C GLY A 583 -41.80 8.84 20.56
N ASN A 584 -42.97 9.17 21.10
CA ASN A 584 -44.02 9.86 20.35
C ASN A 584 -43.84 11.37 20.37
N ARG A 585 -44.13 11.97 19.21
CA ARG A 585 -44.20 13.41 19.00
C ARG A 585 -45.18 14.09 19.98
N ALA A 586 -44.87 15.34 20.33
CA ALA A 586 -45.81 16.17 21.10
C ALA A 586 -47.13 16.36 20.33
N PRO A 587 -48.31 16.20 20.97
CA PRO A 587 -49.59 16.36 20.31
C PRO A 587 -49.77 17.78 19.74
N GLY A 588 -50.13 17.90 18.46
CA GLY A 588 -50.44 19.18 17.81
C GLY A 588 -49.31 19.83 17.00
N SER A 589 -48.14 19.20 16.88
CA SER A 589 -47.08 19.66 15.99
C SER A 589 -47.43 19.38 14.52
N GLU A 590 -47.25 20.36 13.64
CA GLU A 590 -47.48 20.21 12.20
C GLU A 590 -46.42 19.27 11.61
N SER A 591 -46.80 18.15 10.98
CA SER A 591 -45.85 17.19 10.42
C SER A 591 -45.05 17.84 9.30
N LEU A 592 -43.72 17.74 9.39
CA LEU A 592 -42.79 18.20 8.37
C LEU A 592 -42.13 16.97 7.76
N VAL A 593 -42.04 16.95 6.44
CA VAL A 593 -41.49 15.81 5.71
C VAL A 593 -40.33 16.26 4.85
N VAL A 594 -39.22 15.53 4.96
CA VAL A 594 -38.06 15.67 4.08
C VAL A 594 -38.09 14.51 3.09
N VAL A 595 -38.23 14.83 1.81
CA VAL A 595 -38.14 13.85 0.72
C VAL A 595 -36.67 13.62 0.43
N VAL A 596 -36.25 12.36 0.56
CA VAL A 596 -34.87 11.93 0.31
C VAL A 596 -34.84 10.83 -0.74
N GLU A 597 -33.74 10.75 -1.48
CA GLU A 597 -33.48 9.70 -2.46
C GLU A 597 -32.20 8.97 -2.09
N GLY A 598 -32.27 7.64 -2.00
CA GLY A 598 -31.11 6.77 -1.76
C GLY A 598 -31.28 5.47 -2.54
N ASP A 599 -30.19 4.94 -3.10
CA ASP A 599 -30.21 3.73 -3.94
C ASP A 599 -31.27 3.76 -5.08
N GLY A 600 -31.59 4.96 -5.59
CA GLY A 600 -32.59 5.18 -6.66
C GLY A 600 -34.06 5.05 -6.22
N GLN A 601 -34.33 5.00 -4.91
CA GLN A 601 -35.69 5.02 -4.37
C GLN A 601 -35.90 6.27 -3.52
N LYS A 602 -37.10 6.84 -3.63
CA LYS A 602 -37.52 8.01 -2.86
C LYS A 602 -38.33 7.59 -1.64
N ILE A 603 -38.02 8.19 -0.50
CA ILE A 603 -38.79 8.02 0.74
C ILE A 603 -39.05 9.38 1.38
N ALA A 604 -40.13 9.45 2.15
CA ALA A 604 -40.51 10.64 2.90
C ALA A 604 -40.15 10.45 4.38
N LEU A 605 -39.20 11.23 4.90
CA LEU A 605 -38.81 11.20 6.31
C LEU A 605 -39.63 12.22 7.10
N GLU A 606 -40.44 11.74 8.06
CA GLU A 606 -41.18 12.60 8.98
C GLU A 606 -40.27 13.07 10.11
N VAL A 607 -40.19 14.39 10.27
CA VAL A 607 -39.36 15.12 11.24
C VAL A 607 -40.19 16.16 12.00
N ASP A 608 -39.65 16.65 13.11
CA ASP A 608 -40.35 17.67 13.90
C ASP A 608 -40.11 19.07 13.37
N GLU A 609 -38.86 19.40 13.07
CA GLU A 609 -38.42 20.74 12.70
C GLU A 609 -37.17 20.68 11.80
N LEU A 610 -37.04 21.64 10.89
CA LEU A 610 -35.82 21.95 10.15
C LEU A 610 -35.06 23.04 10.90
N VAL A 611 -33.94 22.68 11.54
CA VAL A 611 -33.12 23.63 12.30
C VAL A 611 -32.27 24.50 11.37
N GLY A 612 -31.71 23.92 10.31
CA GLY A 612 -30.91 24.64 9.33
C GLY A 612 -29.91 23.77 8.56
N GLN A 613 -29.02 24.40 7.82
CA GLN A 613 -27.93 23.75 7.08
C GLN A 613 -26.60 24.15 7.69
N GLN A 614 -25.70 23.18 7.86
CA GLN A 614 -24.35 23.43 8.34
C GLN A 614 -23.38 22.35 7.85
N GLN A 615 -22.10 22.73 7.75
CA GLN A 615 -21.01 21.80 7.50
C GLN A 615 -20.64 21.09 8.79
N VAL A 616 -20.68 19.77 8.77
CA VAL A 616 -20.39 18.95 9.94
C VAL A 616 -19.17 18.06 9.70
N VAL A 617 -18.32 17.94 10.71
CA VAL A 617 -17.19 17.00 10.68
C VAL A 617 -17.72 15.62 11.06
N VAL A 618 -17.60 14.66 10.16
CA VAL A 618 -18.01 13.26 10.38
C VAL A 618 -16.97 12.59 11.27
N LYS A 619 -17.42 12.10 12.43
CA LYS A 619 -16.66 11.26 13.34
C LYS A 619 -17.17 9.83 13.22
N ASN A 620 -16.24 8.88 13.08
CA ASN A 620 -16.59 7.46 13.06
C ASN A 620 -16.99 7.01 14.47
N ILE A 621 -18.18 6.42 14.61
CA ILE A 621 -18.72 5.89 15.86
C ILE A 621 -18.20 4.45 16.12
N GLU A 622 -17.80 3.72 15.07
CA GLU A 622 -17.56 2.27 15.10
C GLU A 622 -16.33 1.83 15.92
N ASN A 623 -15.41 2.76 16.22
CA ASN A 623 -14.26 2.44 17.09
C ASN A 623 -14.69 2.14 18.54
N ASN A 624 -15.82 2.72 18.98
CA ASN A 624 -16.25 2.69 20.37
C ASN A 624 -17.61 2.03 20.57
N TYR A 625 -18.43 1.92 19.52
CA TYR A 625 -19.78 1.36 19.58
C TYR A 625 -20.03 0.36 18.46
N ARG A 626 -21.01 -0.53 18.69
CA ARG A 626 -21.48 -1.45 17.65
C ARG A 626 -22.16 -0.66 16.53
N ARG A 627 -22.04 -1.15 15.30
CA ARG A 627 -22.73 -0.58 14.12
C ARG A 627 -24.22 -0.43 14.39
N ILE A 628 -24.72 0.80 14.33
CA ILE A 628 -26.13 1.14 14.53
C ILE A 628 -26.81 1.20 13.16
N GLY A 629 -27.86 0.40 12.96
CA GLY A 629 -28.61 0.42 11.70
C GLY A 629 -29.25 1.78 11.43
N GLY A 630 -29.05 2.32 10.23
CA GLY A 630 -29.56 3.65 9.85
C GLY A 630 -28.69 4.83 10.29
N VAL A 631 -27.47 4.61 10.78
CA VAL A 631 -26.53 5.70 11.14
C VAL A 631 -25.22 5.51 10.38
N SER A 632 -24.74 6.56 9.72
CA SER A 632 -23.49 6.56 8.95
C SER A 632 -22.30 7.14 9.72
N GLY A 633 -22.57 7.93 10.76
CA GLY A 633 -21.56 8.54 11.63
C GLY A 633 -22.18 9.46 12.67
N ALA A 634 -21.35 10.17 13.42
CA ALA A 634 -21.79 11.22 14.34
C ALA A 634 -21.03 12.52 14.07
N THR A 635 -21.55 13.61 14.57
CA THR A 635 -20.86 14.88 14.65
C THR A 635 -21.09 15.54 16.00
N ILE A 636 -20.29 16.56 16.32
CA ILE A 636 -20.44 17.38 17.51
C ILE A 636 -20.91 18.76 17.06
N LEU A 637 -22.10 19.17 17.53
CA LEU A 637 -22.70 20.46 17.21
C LEU A 637 -21.98 21.60 17.96
N GLY A 638 -22.23 22.84 17.53
CA GLY A 638 -21.70 24.05 18.18
C GLY A 638 -22.21 24.27 19.61
N ASP A 639 -23.12 23.47 20.14
CA ASP A 639 -23.48 23.48 21.57
C ASP A 639 -22.83 22.34 22.36
N GLY A 640 -21.96 21.56 21.71
CA GLY A 640 -21.28 20.40 22.29
C GLY A 640 -22.14 19.13 22.32
N ARG A 641 -23.40 19.17 21.88
CA ARG A 641 -24.23 17.96 21.76
C ARG A 641 -23.76 17.09 20.59
N VAL A 642 -23.90 15.78 20.76
CA VAL A 642 -23.63 14.82 19.69
C VAL A 642 -24.89 14.66 18.85
N ALA A 643 -24.75 14.82 17.53
CA ALA A 643 -25.81 14.55 16.57
C ALA A 643 -25.44 13.36 15.69
N LEU A 644 -26.39 12.47 15.43
CA LEU A 644 -26.19 11.31 14.56
C LEU A 644 -26.42 11.70 13.11
N ILE A 645 -25.57 11.19 12.22
CA ILE A 645 -25.71 11.36 10.77
C ILE A 645 -26.49 10.16 10.24
N VAL A 646 -27.60 10.45 9.59
CA VAL A 646 -28.54 9.44 9.11
C VAL A 646 -27.98 8.73 7.87
N ASP A 647 -27.99 7.39 7.86
CA ASP A 647 -27.66 6.56 6.70
C ASP A 647 -28.91 6.37 5.82
N ILE A 648 -29.12 7.30 4.88
CA ILE A 648 -30.28 7.29 3.98
C ILE A 648 -30.35 6.01 3.14
N GLY A 649 -29.23 5.54 2.58
CA GLY A 649 -29.20 4.30 1.82
C GLY A 649 -29.55 3.08 2.70
N GLY A 650 -29.07 3.06 3.95
CA GLY A 650 -29.46 2.05 4.94
C GLY A 650 -30.95 2.07 5.28
N LEU A 651 -31.55 3.26 5.43
CA LEU A 651 -32.98 3.43 5.68
C LEU A 651 -33.83 2.94 4.50
N VAL A 652 -33.45 3.31 3.28
CA VAL A 652 -34.14 2.85 2.07
C VAL A 652 -34.12 1.32 1.98
N ARG A 653 -32.98 0.68 2.22
CA ARG A 653 -32.85 -0.79 2.17
C ARG A 653 -33.65 -1.53 3.26
N SER A 654 -33.87 -0.90 4.42
CA SER A 654 -34.65 -1.51 5.51
C SER A 654 -36.15 -1.43 5.26
N LEU A 655 -36.59 -0.40 4.52
CA LEU A 655 -37.95 -0.25 4.01
C LEU A 655 -38.14 -1.17 2.80
N ARG A 656 -38.79 -2.33 3.01
CA ARG A 656 -39.38 -3.08 1.89
C ARG A 656 -40.55 -2.27 1.33
N VAL A 657 -40.29 -1.35 0.41
CA VAL A 657 -41.34 -0.65 -0.33
C VAL A 657 -42.01 -1.67 -1.25
N PRO A 658 -43.34 -1.89 -1.16
CA PRO A 658 -44.04 -2.65 -2.18
C PRO A 658 -43.89 -1.90 -3.51
N GLN A 659 -43.34 -2.56 -4.53
CA GLN A 659 -43.45 -2.02 -5.89
C GLN A 659 -44.94 -1.84 -6.18
N ALA A 660 -45.37 -0.61 -6.43
CA ALA A 660 -46.69 -0.35 -6.97
C ALA A 660 -46.80 -1.16 -8.28
N ALA A 661 -47.68 -2.15 -8.27
CA ALA A 661 -47.96 -3.03 -9.41
C ALA A 661 -48.63 -2.27 -10.57
#